data_AF-A0A9P1JZL6-F1
#
_entry.id   AF-A0A9P1JZL6-F1
#
_cell.length_a   1.000
_cell.length_b   1.000
_cell.length_c   1.000
_cell.angle_alpha   90.00
_cell.angle_beta   90.00
_cell.angle_gamma   90.00
#
_symmetry.space_group_name_H-M   'P 1'
#
loop_
_entity.id
_entity.type
_entity.pdbx_description
1 polymer ?
#
loop_
_entity_poly.entity_id
_entity_poly.type
_entity_poly.pdbx_seq_one_letter_code
_entity_poly.pdbx_strand_id
1 'polypeptide(L)'
;MSDALAGVNSMVSGLTDSINNAISAIQTQKEQEAAAATNVQEFQKQVNKTSSNLQGQATDIGILAKNVTRLNVVSNLAANDKVDFYRFRVTTQGEATLGQVGDDGLRVQLMTRLGTVIADSNPDSGKDYEAFKNLQSGELTLDRGEYSLRVTREKGQSEKEARNYAIQLQMGGYTQDYDTVAKQPDKSSSPYQMSAAQQAMLSGLNDAITSLSSISYGQSGSEKLLGSFNLFRLTALPNPRKHKAMTDHHDSVPEAGRRGGHGSPWEAVLYDPARAEGTFLLGLAAARLGRPEAAMRWFRRTVRLQPGWADGWAALADASRRSGRWREAATAYATLLALSPADGAALANLAMLERVAGNPRAAVRRFTRALALDSGQAGTWNNLGNALRDLGATAQAAAAWRTALVLDPRQADALGNLGGARRDQDRFAEAGLLLRRALALAPQHAALHGVLAYALSGEGRLEEAERACRRALVSAPALADPLCTLGLVQQRRGTAGALRWFDRAMVAAPGHPLARFNRGLADLEGGALTDGWAQYACRFAAGRAGRERRFSIPEWRGEPLAGKSLFIWREQGVGDEFLFASCYADAVRQAGRVVIECEPRLLPLFARSFPKAIVRAEQPLRGRALVETVDCDLHIPAGSLPRYLRGGLADFPPQSSWLFPDPARVLERRQQLDGIGGDLRVGIAWRSQLMTVERQWAYLPLGEWGPVLGAPGVTFVNLQYDDCEAEIQRAEARFGVPIYELERLDLKNDFEGTAALTTNLDLVIAPANSVAELAGALGVPVWRFGARDWTHLGSGVRPWYPSMRVFHPRAGEPLSAALGRIAAELRRAAALARRAGAEAPGPRLPARPARRVHSQAPSLRRH
;
A
#
# COMPACT_ATOMS: atom_id res chain seq x y z
N MET A 1 -13.43 13.89 -32.05
CA MET A 1 -13.79 14.66 -30.83
C MET A 1 -15.04 14.10 -30.16
N SER A 2 -16.10 13.74 -30.91
CA SER A 2 -17.28 13.03 -30.37
C SER A 2 -16.95 11.65 -29.79
N ASP A 3 -16.03 10.89 -30.39
CA ASP A 3 -15.68 9.53 -29.87
C ASP A 3 -14.79 9.57 -28.62
N ALA A 4 -13.94 10.59 -28.48
CA ALA A 4 -13.20 10.84 -27.25
C ALA A 4 -14.14 11.28 -26.12
N LEU A 5 -15.11 12.17 -26.42
CA LEU A 5 -16.16 12.54 -25.48
C LEU A 5 -17.07 11.34 -25.10
N ALA A 6 -17.37 10.44 -26.05
CA ALA A 6 -18.13 9.22 -25.78
C ALA A 6 -17.35 8.22 -24.89
N GLY A 7 -16.04 8.05 -25.11
CA GLY A 7 -15.18 7.23 -24.25
C GLY A 7 -15.02 7.80 -22.84
N VAL A 8 -14.94 9.12 -22.71
CA VAL A 8 -14.84 9.79 -21.40
C VAL A 8 -16.20 9.78 -20.69
N ASN A 9 -17.32 9.92 -21.42
CA ASN A 9 -18.67 9.74 -20.87
C ASN A 9 -18.93 8.28 -20.41
N SER A 10 -18.42 7.29 -21.14
CA SER A 10 -18.46 5.87 -20.73
C SER A 10 -17.58 5.61 -19.50
N MET A 11 -16.39 6.22 -19.41
CA MET A 11 -15.54 6.16 -18.21
C MET A 11 -16.17 6.88 -17.01
N VAL A 12 -16.88 7.99 -17.25
CA VAL A 12 -17.67 8.66 -16.21
C VAL A 12 -18.82 7.81 -15.75
N SER A 13 -19.56 7.16 -16.66
CA SER A 13 -20.61 6.22 -16.27
C SER A 13 -20.00 5.09 -15.45
N GLY A 14 -18.94 4.43 -15.93
CA GLY A 14 -18.28 3.34 -15.21
C GLY A 14 -17.67 3.75 -13.87
N LEU A 15 -17.10 4.96 -13.74
CA LEU A 15 -16.63 5.46 -12.44
C LEU A 15 -17.80 5.91 -11.57
N THR A 16 -18.85 6.50 -12.13
CA THR A 16 -20.06 6.89 -11.39
C THR A 16 -20.78 5.66 -10.89
N ASP A 17 -20.87 4.61 -11.67
CA ASP A 17 -21.40 3.30 -11.31
C ASP A 17 -20.46 2.61 -10.32
N SER A 18 -19.14 2.68 -10.47
CA SER A 18 -18.20 2.15 -9.47
C SER A 18 -18.23 2.93 -8.15
N ILE A 19 -18.44 4.25 -8.18
CA ILE A 19 -18.57 5.11 -7.00
C ILE A 19 -19.94 4.94 -6.36
N ASN A 20 -21.01 4.86 -7.15
CA ASN A 20 -22.35 4.57 -6.68
C ASN A 20 -22.45 3.14 -6.19
N ASN A 21 -21.73 2.19 -6.78
CA ASN A 21 -21.56 0.83 -6.29
C ASN A 21 -20.63 0.78 -5.10
N ALA A 22 -19.68 1.69 -4.91
CA ALA A 22 -18.88 1.77 -3.68
C ALA A 22 -19.68 2.43 -2.55
N ILE A 23 -20.48 3.46 -2.84
CA ILE A 23 -21.37 4.14 -1.90
C ILE A 23 -22.55 3.24 -1.54
N SER A 24 -23.15 2.60 -2.54
CA SER A 24 -24.17 1.56 -2.37
C SER A 24 -23.54 0.35 -1.73
N ALA A 25 -22.39 -0.18 -2.15
CA ALA A 25 -21.72 -1.25 -1.39
C ALA A 25 -21.47 -0.83 0.05
N ILE A 26 -21.16 0.42 0.39
CA ILE A 26 -21.05 0.87 1.79
C ILE A 26 -22.42 0.93 2.53
N GLN A 27 -23.53 1.15 1.81
CA GLN A 27 -24.92 1.19 2.31
C GLN A 27 -25.58 -0.20 2.32
N THR A 28 -25.47 -0.97 1.26
CA THR A 28 -25.84 -2.37 1.09
C THR A 28 -24.96 -3.27 1.95
N GLN A 29 -23.67 -3.00 2.18
CA GLN A 29 -22.88 -3.64 3.25
C GLN A 29 -23.42 -3.27 4.63
N LYS A 30 -24.24 -2.23 4.78
CA LYS A 30 -24.89 -1.85 6.06
C LYS A 30 -26.20 -2.64 6.27
N GLU A 31 -26.79 -3.11 5.18
CA GLU A 31 -28.06 -3.85 5.14
C GLU A 31 -27.86 -5.37 4.95
N GLN A 32 -26.80 -5.79 4.26
CA GLN A 32 -26.38 -7.18 4.05
C GLN A 32 -25.50 -7.73 5.20
N GLU A 33 -24.81 -6.87 5.97
CA GLU A 33 -24.17 -7.26 7.24
C GLU A 33 -25.19 -7.71 8.31
N ALA A 34 -26.49 -7.45 8.10
CA ALA A 34 -27.57 -8.00 8.90
C ALA A 34 -28.09 -9.36 8.39
N ALA A 35 -27.69 -9.83 7.20
CA ALA A 35 -28.37 -10.96 6.55
C ALA A 35 -27.48 -12.08 5.97
N ALA A 36 -26.15 -11.92 5.79
CA ALA A 36 -25.36 -12.93 5.09
C ALA A 36 -24.07 -13.34 5.85
N ALA A 37 -24.25 -14.22 6.84
CA ALA A 37 -23.17 -15.05 7.37
C ALA A 37 -22.86 -16.17 6.39
N THR A 38 -21.89 -15.95 5.50
CA THR A 38 -21.02 -16.90 4.76
C THR A 38 -20.70 -16.26 3.41
N ASN A 39 -19.42 -15.98 3.10
CA ASN A 39 -18.94 -15.98 1.71
C ASN A 39 -17.42 -16.01 1.62
N VAL A 40 -16.97 -16.73 0.60
CA VAL A 40 -15.60 -17.15 0.28
C VAL A 40 -14.79 -15.94 -0.25
N GLN A 41 -13.49 -15.88 0.08
CA GLN A 41 -12.60 -14.83 -0.43
C GLN A 41 -12.29 -15.03 -1.91
N GLU A 42 -12.49 -13.99 -2.71
CA GLU A 42 -12.25 -13.97 -4.15
C GLU A 42 -10.84 -13.46 -4.49
N PHE A 43 -10.09 -14.21 -5.30
CA PHE A 43 -8.78 -13.83 -5.81
C PHE A 43 -8.79 -13.76 -7.34
N GLN A 44 -8.45 -12.58 -7.87
CA GLN A 44 -8.32 -12.32 -9.31
C GLN A 44 -6.86 -12.10 -9.69
N LYS A 45 -6.34 -12.87 -10.65
CA LYS A 45 -4.99 -12.69 -11.21
C LYS A 45 -5.11 -12.30 -12.69
N GLN A 46 -4.56 -11.14 -13.06
CA GLN A 46 -4.48 -10.66 -14.44
C GLN A 46 -3.04 -10.78 -14.94
N VAL A 47 -2.84 -11.44 -16.08
CA VAL A 47 -1.51 -11.70 -16.65
C VAL A 47 -1.39 -11.06 -18.03
N ASN A 48 -0.35 -10.23 -18.22
CA ASN A 48 0.03 -9.65 -19.52
C ASN A 48 1.29 -10.35 -20.04
N LYS A 49 1.26 -10.83 -21.30
CA LYS A 49 2.39 -11.54 -21.92
C LYS A 49 3.54 -10.57 -22.27
N THR A 50 4.77 -10.96 -21.94
CA THR A 50 6.01 -10.32 -22.42
C THR A 50 6.78 -11.32 -23.29
N SER A 51 6.61 -11.22 -24.61
CA SER A 51 7.33 -11.91 -25.71
C SER A 51 7.26 -13.46 -25.81
N SER A 52 7.01 -13.93 -27.04
CA SER A 52 6.88 -15.31 -27.62
C SER A 52 6.86 -16.54 -26.67
N ASN A 53 5.72 -17.24 -26.62
CA ASN A 53 5.52 -18.53 -25.92
C ASN A 53 5.72 -19.72 -26.89
N LEU A 54 6.80 -20.48 -26.74
CA LEU A 54 6.85 -21.87 -27.23
C LEU A 54 6.27 -22.81 -26.16
N GLN A 55 5.82 -24.02 -26.53
CA GLN A 55 5.14 -24.97 -25.65
C GLN A 55 5.90 -25.30 -24.33
N GLY A 56 7.22 -25.11 -24.30
CA GLY A 56 8.07 -25.27 -23.10
C GLY A 56 8.18 -24.05 -22.17
N GLN A 57 7.54 -22.91 -22.50
CA GLN A 57 7.58 -21.65 -21.75
C GLN A 57 6.19 -21.15 -21.34
N ALA A 58 5.18 -22.03 -21.33
CA ALA A 58 3.79 -21.68 -21.02
C ALA A 58 3.66 -20.76 -19.81
N THR A 59 2.99 -19.62 -20.01
CA THR A 59 2.85 -18.60 -18.98
C THR A 59 1.96 -19.10 -17.84
N ASP A 60 2.45 -19.04 -16.60
CA ASP A 60 1.71 -19.51 -15.43
C ASP A 60 0.65 -18.50 -14.98
N ILE A 61 -0.61 -18.84 -15.23
CA ILE A 61 -1.75 -17.96 -14.93
C ILE A 61 -2.37 -18.24 -13.56
N GLY A 62 -1.84 -19.19 -12.77
CA GLY A 62 -2.17 -19.38 -11.36
C GLY A 62 -3.01 -20.61 -11.03
N ILE A 63 -3.75 -20.53 -9.91
CA ILE A 63 -4.54 -21.63 -9.35
C ILE A 63 -6.03 -21.35 -9.58
N LEU A 64 -6.74 -22.32 -10.16
CA LEU A 64 -8.20 -22.31 -10.33
C LEU A 64 -8.86 -23.16 -9.24
N ALA A 65 -9.68 -22.54 -8.39
CA ALA A 65 -10.32 -23.17 -7.24
C ALA A 65 -11.79 -22.73 -7.19
N LYS A 66 -12.69 -23.72 -7.05
CA LYS A 66 -14.14 -23.53 -7.02
C LYS A 66 -14.55 -22.45 -6.01
N ASN A 67 -15.29 -21.43 -6.48
CA ASN A 67 -15.78 -20.28 -5.69
C ASN A 67 -14.70 -19.40 -5.02
N VAL A 68 -13.42 -19.58 -5.35
CA VAL A 68 -12.30 -18.87 -4.69
C VAL A 68 -11.49 -18.04 -5.69
N THR A 69 -11.20 -18.58 -6.89
CA THR A 69 -10.30 -17.91 -7.83
C THR A 69 -10.88 -17.77 -9.23
N ARG A 70 -10.57 -16.63 -9.86
CA ARG A 70 -10.86 -16.33 -11.26
C ARG A 70 -9.57 -15.90 -11.97
N LEU A 71 -9.26 -16.56 -13.07
CA LEU A 71 -8.04 -16.30 -13.85
C LEU A 71 -8.40 -15.49 -15.09
N ASN A 72 -7.76 -14.34 -15.27
CA ASN A 72 -7.95 -13.50 -16.45
C ASN A 72 -6.64 -13.33 -17.21
N VAL A 73 -6.71 -13.59 -18.51
CA VAL A 73 -5.62 -13.40 -19.45
C VAL A 73 -6.09 -12.38 -20.46
N VAL A 74 -5.33 -11.31 -20.66
CA VAL A 74 -5.55 -10.36 -21.75
C VAL A 74 -4.25 -10.29 -22.53
N SER A 75 -4.30 -10.64 -23.80
CA SER A 75 -3.10 -10.74 -24.64
C SER A 75 -3.41 -10.49 -26.10
N ASN A 76 -2.37 -10.54 -26.92
CA ASN A 76 -2.47 -10.50 -28.37
C ASN A 76 -1.50 -11.51 -28.98
N LEU A 77 -2.01 -12.30 -29.92
CA LEU A 77 -1.19 -13.13 -30.77
C LEU A 77 -0.54 -12.22 -31.81
N ALA A 78 0.74 -11.89 -31.63
CA ALA A 78 1.46 -10.95 -32.48
C ALA A 78 1.51 -11.40 -33.96
N ALA A 79 1.90 -10.50 -34.86
CA ALA A 79 2.19 -10.88 -36.24
C ALA A 79 3.33 -11.91 -36.25
N ASN A 80 3.13 -13.01 -36.96
CA ASN A 80 4.00 -14.19 -37.07
C ASN A 80 4.08 -15.09 -35.82
N ASP A 81 3.39 -14.76 -34.71
CA ASP A 81 3.22 -15.69 -33.60
C ASP A 81 2.17 -16.76 -33.99
N LYS A 82 2.55 -18.04 -33.85
CA LYS A 82 1.70 -19.17 -34.23
C LYS A 82 0.80 -19.64 -33.11
N VAL A 83 1.24 -19.52 -31.86
CA VAL A 83 0.58 -20.11 -30.70
C VAL A 83 0.93 -19.38 -29.41
N ASP A 84 0.00 -19.36 -28.48
CA ASP A 84 0.20 -19.03 -27.08
C ASP A 84 -0.17 -20.20 -26.17
N PHE A 85 0.61 -20.38 -25.10
CA PHE A 85 0.37 -21.39 -24.08
C PHE A 85 0.26 -20.76 -22.69
N TYR A 86 -0.79 -21.11 -21.96
CA TYR A 86 -0.97 -20.75 -20.56
C TYR A 86 -1.13 -22.00 -19.73
N ARG A 87 -0.55 -22.05 -18.53
CA ARG A 87 -0.71 -23.17 -17.60
C ARG A 87 -1.37 -22.72 -16.30
N PHE A 88 -2.20 -23.58 -15.74
CA PHE A 88 -2.85 -23.35 -14.45
C PHE A 88 -3.09 -24.66 -13.71
N ARG A 89 -3.29 -24.58 -12.40
CA ARG A 89 -3.54 -25.73 -11.53
C ARG A 89 -4.94 -25.68 -10.96
N VAL A 90 -5.71 -26.76 -11.10
CA VAL A 90 -7.01 -26.95 -10.43
C VAL A 90 -6.78 -27.62 -9.08
N THR A 91 -7.17 -26.97 -8.00
CA THR A 91 -7.00 -27.50 -6.62
C THR A 91 -8.29 -28.07 -6.03
N THR A 92 -9.44 -27.73 -6.59
CA THR A 92 -10.76 -28.26 -6.20
C THR A 92 -11.47 -28.73 -7.45
N GLN A 93 -11.95 -29.98 -7.48
CA GLN A 93 -12.74 -30.49 -8.60
C GLN A 93 -14.06 -29.71 -8.71
N GLY A 94 -14.47 -29.38 -9.93
CA GLY A 94 -15.73 -28.67 -10.16
C GLY A 94 -15.95 -28.26 -11.60
N GLU A 95 -17.16 -27.79 -11.86
CA GLU A 95 -17.61 -27.21 -13.13
C GLU A 95 -16.87 -25.90 -13.42
N ALA A 96 -16.17 -25.87 -14.55
CA ALA A 96 -15.40 -24.74 -15.01
C ALA A 96 -16.12 -24.00 -16.14
N THR A 97 -15.95 -22.68 -16.18
CA THR A 97 -16.45 -21.82 -17.24
C THR A 97 -15.30 -21.08 -17.90
N LEU A 98 -15.30 -21.04 -19.23
CA LEU A 98 -14.38 -20.26 -20.05
C LEU A 98 -15.14 -19.13 -20.75
N GLY A 99 -14.90 -17.90 -20.31
CA GLY A 99 -15.32 -16.69 -21.04
C GLY A 99 -14.26 -16.32 -22.07
N GLN A 100 -14.70 -15.99 -23.29
CA GLN A 100 -13.81 -15.56 -24.37
C GLN A 100 -14.34 -14.27 -24.99
N VAL A 101 -13.44 -13.30 -25.14
CA VAL A 101 -13.66 -12.13 -26.00
C VAL A 101 -12.37 -11.90 -26.77
N GLY A 102 -12.40 -11.99 -28.09
CA GLY A 102 -11.22 -11.80 -28.92
C GLY A 102 -11.59 -11.62 -30.38
N ASP A 103 -10.60 -11.26 -31.19
CA ASP A 103 -10.78 -11.10 -32.63
C ASP A 103 -11.20 -12.43 -33.29
N ASP A 104 -12.05 -12.35 -34.31
CA ASP A 104 -12.45 -13.52 -35.11
C ASP A 104 -11.23 -14.25 -35.71
N GLY A 105 -11.31 -15.58 -35.81
CA GLY A 105 -10.25 -16.42 -36.39
C GLY A 105 -9.21 -16.93 -35.39
N LEU A 106 -9.55 -16.98 -34.10
CA LEU A 106 -8.75 -17.61 -33.05
C LEU A 106 -9.36 -18.95 -32.59
N ARG A 107 -8.49 -19.95 -32.41
CA ARG A 107 -8.83 -21.27 -31.88
C ARG A 107 -8.27 -21.46 -30.49
N VAL A 108 -9.11 -21.85 -29.53
CA VAL A 108 -8.75 -22.10 -28.13
C VAL A 108 -8.91 -23.58 -27.80
N GLN A 109 -7.91 -24.16 -27.16
CA GLN A 109 -7.91 -25.57 -26.74
C GLN A 109 -7.53 -25.69 -25.27
N LEU A 110 -8.30 -26.46 -24.52
CA LEU A 110 -7.98 -26.87 -23.16
C LEU A 110 -7.33 -28.26 -23.19
N MET A 111 -6.21 -28.40 -22.50
CA MET A 111 -5.38 -29.61 -22.54
C MET A 111 -4.97 -30.04 -21.13
N THR A 112 -4.89 -31.35 -20.91
CA THR A 112 -4.32 -31.92 -19.67
C THR A 112 -2.80 -31.75 -19.64
N ARG A 113 -2.15 -32.03 -18.49
CA ARG A 113 -0.68 -32.06 -18.37
C ARG A 113 0.02 -32.96 -19.39
N LEU A 114 -0.63 -34.03 -19.84
CA LEU A 114 -0.10 -34.96 -20.84
C LEU A 114 -0.26 -34.43 -22.29
N GLY A 115 -0.83 -33.24 -22.45
CA GLY A 115 -1.05 -32.63 -23.76
C GLY A 115 -2.26 -33.17 -24.52
N THR A 116 -3.14 -33.93 -23.87
CA THR A 116 -4.40 -34.41 -24.46
C THR A 116 -5.39 -33.26 -24.51
N VAL A 117 -5.96 -32.96 -25.68
CA VAL A 117 -7.03 -31.97 -25.84
C VAL A 117 -8.31 -32.54 -25.25
N ILE A 118 -8.98 -31.76 -24.40
CA ILE A 118 -10.23 -32.13 -23.72
C ILE A 118 -11.37 -31.14 -24.00
N ALA A 119 -11.06 -29.98 -24.58
CA ALA A 119 -12.03 -29.07 -25.18
C ALA A 119 -11.35 -28.26 -26.29
N ASP A 120 -12.04 -28.03 -27.40
CA ASP A 120 -11.50 -27.38 -28.59
C ASP A 120 -12.55 -26.49 -29.27
N SER A 121 -12.23 -25.22 -29.52
CA SER A 121 -13.17 -24.28 -30.12
C SER A 121 -13.44 -24.50 -31.61
N ASN A 122 -12.74 -25.45 -32.26
CA ASN A 122 -12.97 -25.79 -33.66
C ASN A 122 -14.24 -26.64 -33.86
N PRO A 123 -15.25 -26.18 -34.64
CA PRO A 123 -16.48 -26.93 -34.90
C PRO A 123 -16.26 -28.33 -35.48
N ASP A 124 -15.17 -28.53 -36.23
CA ASP A 124 -14.87 -29.82 -36.86
C ASP A 124 -14.23 -30.85 -35.90
N SER A 125 -14.01 -30.50 -34.62
CA SER A 125 -13.36 -31.37 -33.64
C SER A 125 -14.30 -32.37 -32.91
N GLY A 126 -15.58 -32.39 -33.30
CA GLY A 126 -16.54 -33.40 -32.82
C GLY A 126 -16.78 -33.32 -31.31
N LYS A 127 -16.45 -34.39 -30.57
CA LYS A 127 -16.71 -34.46 -29.12
C LYS A 127 -15.97 -33.37 -28.33
N ASP A 128 -14.80 -32.94 -28.79
CA ASP A 128 -14.02 -31.89 -28.12
C ASP A 128 -14.66 -30.50 -28.32
N TYR A 129 -15.41 -30.31 -29.41
CA TYR A 129 -16.20 -29.10 -29.65
C TYR A 129 -17.43 -29.03 -28.75
N GLU A 130 -18.11 -30.16 -28.53
CA GLU A 130 -19.18 -30.24 -27.53
C GLU A 130 -18.64 -29.98 -26.11
N ALA A 131 -17.47 -30.54 -25.77
CA ALA A 131 -16.81 -30.25 -24.50
C ALA A 131 -16.42 -28.77 -24.35
N PHE A 132 -16.07 -28.10 -25.45
CA PHE A 132 -15.82 -26.64 -25.46
C PHE A 132 -17.09 -25.84 -25.23
N LYS A 133 -18.21 -26.21 -25.85
CA LYS A 133 -19.52 -25.60 -25.57
C LYS A 133 -19.93 -25.78 -24.11
N ASN A 134 -19.73 -26.98 -23.56
CA ASN A 134 -19.96 -27.24 -22.13
C ASN A 134 -19.03 -26.41 -21.25
N LEU A 135 -17.79 -26.17 -21.68
CA LEU A 135 -16.86 -25.28 -20.96
C LEU A 135 -17.31 -23.81 -21.04
N GLN A 136 -17.99 -23.37 -22.09
CA GLN A 136 -18.55 -22.01 -22.17
C GLN A 136 -19.84 -21.85 -21.34
N SER A 137 -20.68 -22.88 -21.28
CA SER A 137 -21.91 -22.89 -20.45
C SER A 137 -21.65 -23.15 -18.98
N GLY A 138 -20.43 -23.56 -18.60
CA GLY A 138 -20.08 -23.89 -17.22
C GLY A 138 -20.49 -25.30 -16.80
N GLU A 139 -20.66 -26.22 -17.75
CA GLU A 139 -21.08 -27.61 -17.54
C GLU A 139 -19.90 -28.59 -17.64
N LEU A 140 -18.71 -28.14 -18.06
CA LEU A 140 -17.52 -29.00 -18.13
C LEU A 140 -16.86 -29.12 -16.74
N THR A 141 -16.83 -30.35 -16.19
CA THR A 141 -16.13 -30.63 -14.93
C THR A 141 -14.64 -30.84 -15.15
N LEU A 142 -13.80 -30.14 -14.37
CA LEU A 142 -12.35 -30.36 -14.32
C LEU A 142 -11.95 -31.03 -13.00
N ASP A 143 -11.11 -32.05 -13.09
CA ASP A 143 -10.51 -32.73 -11.95
C ASP A 143 -9.31 -31.98 -11.37
N ARG A 144 -8.92 -32.30 -10.14
CA ARG A 144 -7.70 -31.76 -9.52
C ARG A 144 -6.48 -32.15 -10.35
N GLY A 145 -5.71 -31.16 -10.79
CA GLY A 145 -4.57 -31.42 -11.68
C GLY A 145 -4.03 -30.18 -12.35
N GLU A 146 -3.05 -30.37 -13.23
CA GLU A 146 -2.48 -29.30 -14.05
C GLU A 146 -3.05 -29.33 -15.47
N TYR A 147 -3.41 -28.15 -15.94
CA TYR A 147 -4.01 -27.92 -17.25
C TYR A 147 -3.28 -26.83 -18.00
N SER A 148 -3.45 -26.84 -19.32
CA SER A 148 -2.96 -25.77 -20.18
C SER A 148 -4.02 -25.31 -21.17
N LEU A 149 -4.03 -24.02 -21.46
CA LEU A 149 -4.76 -23.43 -22.56
C LEU A 149 -3.80 -23.14 -23.70
N ARG A 150 -4.20 -23.54 -24.91
CA ARG A 150 -3.51 -23.24 -26.16
C ARG A 150 -4.38 -22.32 -27.01
N VAL A 151 -3.84 -21.17 -27.40
CA VAL A 151 -4.50 -20.21 -28.30
C VAL A 151 -3.74 -20.15 -29.61
N THR A 152 -4.42 -20.39 -30.73
CA THR A 152 -3.84 -20.44 -32.08
C THR A 152 -4.70 -19.68 -33.07
N ARG A 153 -4.22 -19.48 -34.29
CA ARG A 153 -5.03 -18.99 -35.42
C ARG A 153 -5.80 -20.14 -36.05
N GLU A 154 -7.03 -19.89 -36.47
CA GLU A 154 -7.76 -20.83 -37.30
C GLU A 154 -7.07 -21.06 -38.65
N LYS A 155 -7.29 -22.23 -39.23
CA LYS A 155 -6.66 -22.63 -40.49
C LYS A 155 -7.08 -21.67 -41.61
N GLY A 156 -6.10 -21.00 -42.24
CA GLY A 156 -6.33 -20.04 -43.33
C GLY A 156 -6.31 -18.56 -42.92
N GLN A 157 -6.21 -18.25 -41.63
CA GLN A 157 -6.07 -16.87 -41.16
C GLN A 157 -4.65 -16.31 -41.37
N SER A 158 -4.53 -15.04 -41.74
CA SER A 158 -3.24 -14.37 -42.01
C SER A 158 -2.35 -14.35 -40.77
N GLU A 159 -1.10 -14.79 -40.91
CA GLU A 159 -0.06 -14.66 -39.87
C GLU A 159 0.47 -13.21 -39.77
N LYS A 160 0.24 -12.36 -40.78
CA LYS A 160 0.80 -10.99 -40.84
C LYS A 160 0.08 -9.99 -39.93
N GLU A 161 -1.09 -10.33 -39.39
CA GLU A 161 -1.92 -9.42 -38.60
C GLU A 161 -2.04 -9.91 -37.15
N ALA A 162 -1.77 -9.05 -36.18
CA ALA A 162 -1.95 -9.40 -34.77
C ALA A 162 -3.44 -9.60 -34.43
N ARG A 163 -3.73 -10.54 -33.53
CA ARG A 163 -5.10 -10.83 -33.06
C ARG A 163 -5.17 -10.70 -31.54
N ASN A 164 -6.03 -9.82 -31.04
CA ASN A 164 -6.22 -9.60 -29.62
C ASN A 164 -7.20 -10.64 -29.05
N TYR A 165 -6.98 -11.07 -27.82
CA TYR A 165 -7.91 -11.92 -27.11
C TYR A 165 -7.82 -11.74 -25.59
N ALA A 166 -8.94 -12.01 -24.95
CA ALA A 166 -9.10 -12.12 -23.52
C ALA A 166 -9.72 -13.48 -23.20
N ILE A 167 -9.12 -14.18 -22.25
CA ILE A 167 -9.61 -15.46 -21.73
C ILE A 167 -9.85 -15.31 -20.24
N GLN A 168 -11.03 -15.75 -19.80
CA GLN A 168 -11.38 -15.82 -18.40
C GLN A 168 -11.75 -17.25 -18.03
N LEU A 169 -11.09 -17.80 -17.01
CA LEU A 169 -11.40 -19.09 -16.42
C LEU A 169 -11.95 -18.90 -15.01
N GLN A 170 -13.09 -19.52 -14.72
CA GLN A 170 -13.68 -19.59 -13.38
C GLN A 170 -14.25 -20.98 -13.11
N MET A 171 -14.62 -21.26 -11.85
CA MET A 171 -15.17 -22.55 -11.45
C MET A 171 -16.26 -22.36 -10.38
N GLY A 172 -17.49 -22.80 -10.65
CA GLY A 172 -18.68 -22.56 -9.82
C GLY A 172 -19.55 -21.35 -10.24
N GLY A 173 -20.72 -21.20 -9.61
CA GLY A 173 -21.75 -20.23 -10.00
C GLY A 173 -21.43 -18.79 -9.61
N TYR A 174 -21.12 -17.96 -10.61
CA TYR A 174 -20.99 -16.50 -10.51
C TYR A 174 -22.19 -15.83 -11.19
N THR A 175 -22.85 -14.89 -10.51
CA THR A 175 -24.08 -14.22 -10.99
C THR A 175 -23.85 -12.83 -11.63
N GLN A 176 -22.63 -12.52 -12.08
CA GLN A 176 -22.35 -11.31 -12.85
C GLN A 176 -21.98 -11.66 -14.29
N ASP A 177 -22.89 -11.34 -15.21
CA ASP A 177 -22.73 -11.54 -16.65
C ASP A 177 -21.96 -10.38 -17.31
N TYR A 178 -21.30 -10.71 -18.41
CA TYR A 178 -20.38 -9.88 -19.22
C TYR A 178 -20.99 -8.59 -19.78
N ASP A 179 -20.21 -7.49 -19.79
CA ASP A 179 -19.99 -6.74 -21.04
C ASP A 179 -18.85 -5.71 -20.99
N THR A 180 -18.24 -5.47 -22.16
CA THR A 180 -17.19 -4.48 -22.52
C THR A 180 -15.72 -4.92 -22.38
N VAL A 181 -15.14 -5.52 -23.43
CA VAL A 181 -14.01 -4.98 -24.24
C VAL A 181 -13.83 -5.82 -25.51
N ALA A 182 -14.18 -5.27 -26.69
CA ALA A 182 -13.46 -5.42 -27.97
C ALA A 182 -14.17 -4.64 -29.09
N LYS A 183 -13.61 -3.53 -29.55
CA LYS A 183 -13.86 -2.99 -30.90
C LYS A 183 -12.54 -2.60 -31.54
N GLN A 184 -12.26 -3.17 -32.71
CA GLN A 184 -11.06 -2.93 -33.53
C GLN A 184 -11.06 -1.52 -34.16
N PRO A 185 -9.89 -0.89 -34.37
CA PRO A 185 -9.78 0.34 -35.16
C PRO A 185 -9.73 0.06 -36.67
N ASP A 186 -10.39 0.91 -37.46
CA ASP A 186 -10.50 0.80 -38.91
C ASP A 186 -9.23 1.29 -39.65
N LYS A 187 -8.93 0.66 -40.80
CA LYS A 187 -7.64 0.73 -41.53
C LYS A 187 -7.40 1.98 -42.38
N SER A 188 -8.21 3.05 -42.30
CA SER A 188 -8.20 4.11 -43.34
C SER A 188 -8.15 5.58 -42.87
N SER A 189 -7.73 5.91 -41.65
CA SER A 189 -7.68 7.32 -41.20
C SER A 189 -6.25 7.87 -41.07
N SER A 190 -5.66 8.35 -42.17
CA SER A 190 -4.44 9.16 -42.15
C SER A 190 -4.77 10.61 -41.73
N PRO A 191 -4.09 11.20 -40.72
CA PRO A 191 -4.47 12.49 -40.11
C PRO A 191 -3.89 13.75 -40.79
N TYR A 192 -3.33 13.67 -42.00
CA TYR A 192 -2.68 14.82 -42.63
C TYR A 192 -3.22 15.10 -44.03
N GLN A 193 -4.30 15.88 -44.09
CA GLN A 193 -4.51 16.92 -45.11
C GLN A 193 -5.65 17.84 -44.66
N MET A 194 -5.30 19.09 -44.35
CA MET A 194 -6.24 20.14 -43.99
C MET A 194 -6.55 21.02 -45.20
N SER A 195 -7.83 21.42 -45.32
CA SER A 195 -8.35 22.32 -46.34
C SER A 195 -7.88 23.78 -46.14
N ALA A 196 -7.98 24.60 -47.19
CA ALA A 196 -7.60 26.02 -47.16
C ALA A 196 -8.35 26.84 -46.08
N ALA A 197 -9.55 26.43 -45.70
CA ALA A 197 -10.31 27.04 -44.59
C ALA A 197 -9.74 26.68 -43.20
N GLN A 198 -9.18 25.47 -43.05
CA GLN A 198 -8.52 25.02 -41.82
C GLN A 198 -7.12 25.65 -41.67
N GLN A 199 -6.43 25.94 -42.77
CA GLN A 199 -5.18 26.73 -42.74
C GLN A 199 -5.41 28.19 -42.33
N ALA A 200 -6.50 28.82 -42.79
CA ALA A 200 -6.85 30.19 -42.38
C ALA A 200 -7.26 30.27 -40.90
N MET A 201 -7.95 29.25 -40.38
CA MET A 201 -8.34 29.14 -38.98
C MET A 201 -7.14 28.91 -38.04
N LEU A 202 -6.15 28.12 -38.48
CA LEU A 202 -4.91 27.87 -37.72
C LEU A 202 -3.99 29.09 -37.64
N SER A 203 -3.91 29.89 -38.69
CA SER A 203 -3.21 31.18 -38.67
C SER A 203 -3.84 32.15 -37.66
N GLY A 204 -5.18 32.25 -37.64
CA GLY A 204 -5.89 33.08 -36.66
C GLY A 204 -5.80 32.57 -35.21
N LEU A 205 -5.68 31.26 -35.00
CA LEU A 205 -5.48 30.66 -33.68
C LEU A 205 -4.05 30.88 -33.14
N ASN A 206 -3.03 30.87 -34.00
CA ASN A 206 -1.64 31.02 -33.58
C ASN A 206 -1.34 32.46 -33.11
N ASP A 207 -1.96 33.45 -33.74
CA ASP A 207 -1.88 34.86 -33.33
C ASP A 207 -2.60 35.11 -31.99
N ALA A 208 -3.67 34.35 -31.70
CA ALA A 208 -4.41 34.41 -30.43
C ALA A 208 -3.73 33.65 -29.28
N ILE A 209 -2.97 32.59 -29.57
CA ILE A 209 -2.25 31.78 -28.59
C ILE A 209 -1.03 32.52 -28.03
N THR A 210 -0.39 33.37 -28.83
CA THR A 210 0.84 34.08 -28.42
C THR A 210 0.58 35.13 -27.32
N SER A 211 -0.67 35.54 -27.10
CA SER A 211 -1.04 36.59 -26.12
C SER A 211 -1.62 36.09 -24.78
N LEU A 212 -1.73 34.77 -24.54
CA LEU A 212 -2.52 34.21 -23.42
C LEU A 212 -1.77 33.24 -22.48
N SER A 213 -0.44 33.30 -22.41
CA SER A 213 0.35 32.44 -21.51
C SER A 213 0.34 32.91 -20.05
N SER A 214 -0.80 32.77 -19.35
CA SER A 214 -0.91 32.44 -17.91
C SER A 214 -2.37 32.53 -17.45
N ILE A 215 -3.03 31.39 -17.16
CA ILE A 215 -4.13 31.19 -16.18
C ILE A 215 -4.49 29.68 -16.13
N SER A 216 -4.78 29.16 -14.94
CA SER A 216 -5.11 27.76 -14.64
C SER A 216 -6.61 27.52 -14.41
N TYR A 217 -7.11 26.42 -14.99
CA TYR A 217 -8.33 25.60 -14.76
C TYR A 217 -9.69 26.21 -14.32
N GLY A 218 -10.73 25.82 -15.07
CA GLY A 218 -12.13 25.74 -14.64
C GLY A 218 -12.98 26.96 -14.96
N GLN A 219 -13.45 27.08 -16.21
CA GLN A 219 -14.34 28.19 -16.58
C GLN A 219 -15.70 28.07 -15.89
N SER A 220 -16.07 29.09 -15.11
CA SER A 220 -17.43 29.25 -14.58
C SER A 220 -18.36 29.89 -15.62
N GLY A 221 -19.67 29.83 -15.41
CA GLY A 221 -20.66 30.52 -16.25
C GLY A 221 -20.38 32.02 -16.42
N SER A 222 -19.73 32.65 -15.43
CA SER A 222 -19.30 34.06 -15.49
C SER A 222 -18.11 34.28 -16.44
N GLU A 223 -17.22 33.30 -16.65
CA GLU A 223 -16.15 33.37 -17.65
C GLU A 223 -16.68 33.15 -19.08
N LYS A 224 -17.70 32.29 -19.25
CA LYS A 224 -18.46 32.21 -20.51
C LYS A 224 -19.19 33.52 -20.79
N LEU A 225 -19.83 34.14 -19.79
CA LEU A 225 -20.46 35.47 -19.90
C LEU A 225 -19.45 36.58 -20.20
N LEU A 226 -18.24 36.56 -19.62
CA LEU A 226 -17.17 37.50 -19.97
C LEU A 226 -16.72 37.36 -21.43
N GLY A 227 -16.73 36.13 -21.97
CA GLY A 227 -16.55 35.87 -23.40
C GLY A 227 -17.73 36.36 -24.27
N SER A 228 -18.97 36.15 -23.81
CA SER A 228 -20.19 36.60 -24.49
C SER A 228 -20.34 38.13 -24.52
N PHE A 229 -19.89 38.82 -23.47
CA PHE A 229 -19.86 40.28 -23.41
C PHE A 229 -18.77 40.89 -24.31
N ASN A 230 -17.72 40.13 -24.68
CA ASN A 230 -16.80 40.55 -25.72
C ASN A 230 -17.44 40.51 -27.13
N LEU A 231 -18.47 39.68 -27.36
CA LEU A 231 -19.24 39.68 -28.62
C LEU A 231 -20.23 40.85 -28.70
N PHE A 232 -20.69 41.39 -27.56
CA PHE A 232 -21.49 42.62 -27.49
C PHE A 232 -20.56 43.85 -27.35
N ARG A 233 -19.97 44.27 -28.49
CA ARG A 233 -19.27 45.56 -28.71
C ARG A 233 -19.12 46.48 -27.48
N LEU A 234 -17.99 46.36 -26.79
CA LEU A 234 -17.39 47.41 -25.95
C LEU A 234 -16.73 48.51 -26.83
N THR A 235 -17.46 49.03 -27.83
CA THR A 235 -17.02 50.21 -28.62
C THR A 235 -17.62 51.52 -28.09
N ALA A 236 -18.25 51.52 -26.91
CA ALA A 236 -18.87 52.70 -26.30
C ALA A 236 -18.28 53.00 -24.91
N LEU A 237 -16.95 53.05 -24.78
CA LEU A 237 -16.30 53.57 -23.57
C LEU A 237 -15.76 54.99 -23.83
N PRO A 238 -16.42 56.07 -23.38
CA PRO A 238 -15.78 57.36 -23.21
C PRO A 238 -15.16 57.50 -21.80
N ASN A 239 -13.83 57.55 -21.77
CA ASN A 239 -12.96 58.25 -20.81
C ASN A 239 -12.80 57.68 -19.35
N PRO A 240 -11.60 57.21 -18.95
CA PRO A 240 -11.30 56.64 -17.62
C PRO A 240 -11.43 57.58 -16.41
N ARG A 241 -11.54 58.90 -16.61
CA ARG A 241 -11.52 59.89 -15.52
C ARG A 241 -12.81 59.96 -14.70
N LYS A 242 -13.97 59.55 -15.23
CA LYS A 242 -15.26 59.60 -14.50
C LYS A 242 -15.42 58.47 -13.46
N HIS A 243 -14.71 57.35 -13.60
CA HIS A 243 -14.89 56.20 -12.72
C HIS A 243 -14.16 56.27 -11.37
N LYS A 244 -13.06 57.05 -11.27
CA LYS A 244 -12.35 57.24 -9.99
C LYS A 244 -13.27 57.89 -8.94
N ALA A 245 -14.17 58.77 -9.36
CA ALA A 245 -15.11 59.45 -8.46
C ALA A 245 -16.24 58.53 -7.93
N MET A 246 -16.62 57.48 -8.66
CA MET A 246 -17.74 56.59 -8.30
C MET A 246 -17.34 55.49 -7.33
N THR A 247 -16.05 55.10 -7.29
CA THR A 247 -15.54 54.05 -6.42
C THR A 247 -14.92 54.55 -5.11
N ASP A 248 -14.60 55.85 -5.02
CA ASP A 248 -13.85 56.43 -3.90
C ASP A 248 -14.76 57.15 -2.87
N HIS A 249 -16.09 57.16 -3.05
CA HIS A 249 -17.03 57.77 -2.08
C HIS A 249 -17.85 56.73 -1.33
N HIS A 250 -17.70 56.75 0.00
CA HIS A 250 -18.57 56.09 0.96
C HIS A 250 -19.98 56.72 0.88
N ASP A 251 -20.99 55.86 0.67
CA ASP A 251 -22.41 56.05 0.99
C ASP A 251 -23.19 57.28 0.45
N SER A 252 -22.77 57.95 -0.63
CA SER A 252 -23.61 59.00 -1.23
C SER A 252 -23.74 58.90 -2.76
N VAL A 253 -24.99 58.85 -3.23
CA VAL A 253 -25.39 58.99 -4.64
C VAL A 253 -25.11 60.44 -5.08
N PRO A 254 -24.46 60.70 -6.22
CA PRO A 254 -24.45 62.06 -6.75
C PRO A 254 -25.80 62.36 -7.39
N GLU A 255 -26.55 63.29 -6.81
CA GLU A 255 -27.53 64.10 -7.54
C GLU A 255 -26.78 64.90 -8.61
N ALA A 256 -26.65 64.34 -9.80
CA ALA A 256 -26.10 65.03 -10.96
C ALA A 256 -27.15 65.11 -12.07
N GLY A 257 -28.01 66.12 -11.95
CA GLY A 257 -28.29 67.07 -13.02
C GLY A 257 -28.70 66.54 -14.38
N ARG A 258 -29.98 66.75 -14.70
CA ARG A 258 -30.45 67.05 -16.06
C ARG A 258 -29.44 68.00 -16.74
N ARG A 259 -28.61 67.51 -17.67
CA ARG A 259 -28.05 68.28 -18.80
C ARG A 259 -27.28 67.36 -19.77
N GLY A 260 -27.92 67.12 -20.91
CA GLY A 260 -27.34 67.03 -22.25
C GLY A 260 -26.06 66.21 -22.45
N GLY A 261 -26.23 64.98 -22.90
CA GLY A 261 -25.20 64.18 -23.56
C GLY A 261 -25.74 62.78 -23.78
N HIS A 262 -25.69 62.28 -25.01
CA HIS A 262 -26.27 61.02 -25.47
C HIS A 262 -25.73 59.79 -24.71
N GLY A 263 -26.20 59.57 -23.49
CA GLY A 263 -26.22 58.26 -22.85
C GLY A 263 -27.60 57.69 -23.04
N SER A 264 -27.69 56.51 -23.61
CA SER A 264 -28.98 55.87 -23.85
C SER A 264 -29.73 55.63 -22.52
N PRO A 265 -31.06 55.42 -22.54
CA PRO A 265 -31.82 55.01 -21.36
C PRO A 265 -31.30 53.73 -20.69
N TRP A 266 -30.52 52.90 -21.41
CA TRP A 266 -29.96 51.66 -20.88
C TRP A 266 -28.67 51.88 -20.05
N GLU A 267 -27.90 52.95 -20.25
CA GLU A 267 -26.68 53.23 -19.48
C GLU A 267 -26.98 53.65 -18.03
N ALA A 268 -28.01 54.46 -17.83
CA ALA A 268 -28.47 54.87 -16.49
C ALA A 268 -29.03 53.69 -15.68
N VAL A 269 -29.58 52.67 -16.37
CA VAL A 269 -30.08 51.43 -15.76
C VAL A 269 -28.95 50.44 -15.47
N LEU A 270 -27.92 50.38 -16.30
CA LEU A 270 -26.79 49.44 -16.16
C LEU A 270 -25.85 49.77 -14.99
N TYR A 271 -25.83 51.00 -14.47
CA TYR A 271 -24.96 51.39 -13.36
C TYR A 271 -25.73 51.81 -12.10
N ASP A 272 -27.04 51.53 -12.04
CA ASP A 272 -27.87 51.82 -10.87
C ASP A 272 -27.51 50.86 -9.70
N PRO A 273 -26.91 51.34 -8.59
CA PRO A 273 -26.55 50.49 -7.45
C PRO A 273 -27.76 50.07 -6.60
N ALA A 274 -28.97 50.53 -6.95
CA ALA A 274 -30.23 50.05 -6.39
C ALA A 274 -30.75 48.79 -7.11
N ARG A 275 -30.22 48.44 -8.29
CA ARG A 275 -30.60 47.25 -9.06
C ARG A 275 -29.55 46.15 -8.96
N ALA A 276 -30.00 44.89 -9.05
CA ALA A 276 -29.12 43.74 -8.95
C ALA A 276 -28.09 43.75 -10.08
N GLU A 277 -28.52 44.03 -11.32
CA GLU A 277 -27.69 44.06 -12.53
C GLU A 277 -26.57 45.10 -12.44
N GLY A 278 -26.88 46.30 -11.94
CA GLY A 278 -25.89 47.36 -11.76
C GLY A 278 -24.85 47.00 -10.69
N THR A 279 -25.28 46.43 -9.56
CA THR A 279 -24.35 45.95 -8.54
C THR A 279 -23.50 44.77 -9.01
N PHE A 280 -24.03 43.90 -9.88
CA PHE A 280 -23.28 42.79 -10.47
C PHE A 280 -22.15 43.28 -11.38
N LEU A 281 -22.45 44.25 -12.27
CA LEU A 281 -21.46 44.86 -13.15
C LEU A 281 -20.37 45.61 -12.39
N LEU A 282 -20.74 46.33 -11.31
CA LEU A 282 -19.77 46.96 -10.40
C LEU A 282 -18.86 45.93 -9.72
N GLY A 283 -19.41 44.77 -9.34
CA GLY A 283 -18.64 43.65 -8.80
C GLY A 283 -17.64 43.07 -9.81
N LEU A 284 -18.07 42.85 -11.06
CA LEU A 284 -17.19 42.38 -12.13
C LEU A 284 -16.07 43.38 -12.44
N ALA A 285 -16.39 44.67 -12.50
CA ALA A 285 -15.40 45.73 -12.71
C ALA A 285 -14.36 45.77 -11.58
N ALA A 286 -14.80 45.71 -10.32
CA ALA A 286 -13.91 45.65 -9.17
C ALA A 286 -13.00 44.41 -9.18
N ALA A 287 -13.53 43.25 -9.59
CA ALA A 287 -12.75 42.02 -9.71
C ALA A 287 -11.65 42.17 -10.79
N ARG A 288 -11.99 42.76 -11.94
CA ARG A 288 -11.04 42.99 -13.05
C ARG A 288 -9.95 44.00 -12.70
N LEU A 289 -10.25 44.96 -11.83
CA LEU A 289 -9.29 45.92 -11.29
C LEU A 289 -8.44 45.35 -10.13
N GLY A 290 -8.55 44.06 -9.80
CA GLY A 290 -7.79 43.44 -8.72
C GLY A 290 -8.21 43.94 -7.33
N ARG A 291 -9.47 44.38 -7.15
CA ARG A 291 -10.03 44.84 -5.87
C ARG A 291 -10.99 43.79 -5.28
N PRO A 292 -10.48 42.68 -4.70
CA PRO A 292 -11.29 41.53 -4.31
C PRO A 292 -12.37 41.85 -3.26
N GLU A 293 -12.04 42.64 -2.24
CA GLU A 293 -12.99 43.01 -1.18
C GLU A 293 -14.13 43.91 -1.69
N ALA A 294 -13.83 44.80 -2.63
CA ALA A 294 -14.83 45.64 -3.27
C ALA A 294 -15.75 44.79 -4.17
N ALA A 295 -15.18 43.86 -4.95
CA ALA A 295 -15.95 42.93 -5.77
C ALA A 295 -16.93 42.09 -4.94
N MET A 296 -16.45 41.51 -3.84
CA MET A 296 -17.28 40.72 -2.93
C MET A 296 -18.39 41.56 -2.29
N ARG A 297 -18.11 42.81 -1.89
CA ARG A 297 -19.13 43.71 -1.33
C ARG A 297 -20.26 43.96 -2.32
N TRP A 298 -19.92 44.18 -3.59
CA TRP A 298 -20.89 44.37 -4.66
C TRP A 298 -21.67 43.09 -4.95
N PHE A 299 -21.03 41.93 -5.08
CA PHE A 299 -21.73 40.66 -5.28
C PHE A 299 -22.65 40.30 -4.09
N ARG A 300 -22.27 40.58 -2.84
CA ARG A 300 -23.18 40.46 -1.68
C ARG A 300 -24.40 41.35 -1.81
N ARG A 301 -24.26 42.55 -2.37
CA ARG A 301 -25.40 43.43 -2.64
C ARG A 301 -26.26 42.88 -3.77
N THR A 302 -25.67 42.34 -4.83
CA THR A 302 -26.38 41.66 -5.93
C THR A 302 -27.30 40.57 -5.41
N VAL A 303 -26.77 39.62 -4.63
CA VAL A 303 -27.56 38.48 -4.13
C VAL A 303 -28.57 38.87 -3.05
N ARG A 304 -28.42 40.03 -2.40
CA ARG A 304 -29.45 40.58 -1.49
C ARG A 304 -30.59 41.23 -2.26
N LEU A 305 -30.29 41.95 -3.33
CA LEU A 305 -31.30 42.58 -4.19
C LEU A 305 -32.08 41.55 -5.00
N GLN A 306 -31.41 40.47 -5.42
CA GLN A 306 -32.06 39.39 -6.16
C GLN A 306 -31.52 38.01 -5.71
N PRO A 307 -32.08 37.43 -4.63
CA PRO A 307 -31.63 36.15 -4.09
C PRO A 307 -31.78 34.96 -5.04
N GLY A 308 -32.68 35.03 -6.02
CA GLY A 308 -32.88 33.98 -7.02
C GLY A 308 -31.91 34.02 -8.22
N TRP A 309 -30.99 34.99 -8.27
CA TRP A 309 -30.08 35.13 -9.41
C TRP A 309 -28.82 34.28 -9.26
N ALA A 310 -28.77 33.16 -9.99
CA ALA A 310 -27.67 32.20 -9.96
C ALA A 310 -26.30 32.83 -10.26
N ASP A 311 -26.17 33.68 -11.30
CA ASP A 311 -24.86 34.27 -11.64
C ASP A 311 -24.32 35.18 -10.54
N GLY A 312 -25.19 35.88 -9.81
CA GLY A 312 -24.81 36.67 -8.64
C GLY A 312 -24.17 35.82 -7.54
N TRP A 313 -24.76 34.65 -7.26
CA TRP A 313 -24.20 33.69 -6.30
C TRP A 313 -22.92 33.05 -6.81
N ALA A 314 -22.82 32.74 -8.11
CA ALA A 314 -21.60 32.22 -8.73
C ALA A 314 -20.44 33.20 -8.59
N ALA A 315 -20.67 34.47 -8.90
CA ALA A 315 -19.65 35.52 -8.80
C ALA A 315 -19.23 35.78 -7.35
N LEU A 316 -20.18 35.77 -6.41
CA LEU A 316 -19.85 35.86 -4.98
C LEU A 316 -18.99 34.65 -4.54
N ALA A 317 -19.39 33.43 -4.90
CA ALA A 317 -18.68 32.22 -4.52
C ALA A 317 -17.23 32.21 -5.04
N ASP A 318 -17.04 32.54 -6.32
CA ASP A 318 -15.71 32.61 -6.95
C ASP A 318 -14.83 33.71 -6.31
N ALA A 319 -15.41 34.88 -6.04
CA ALA A 319 -14.69 35.98 -5.39
C ALA A 319 -14.30 35.65 -3.94
N SER A 320 -15.20 35.03 -3.18
CA SER A 320 -14.94 34.56 -1.81
C SER A 320 -13.88 33.46 -1.80
N ARG A 321 -13.92 32.51 -2.75
CA ARG A 321 -12.93 31.44 -2.88
C ARG A 321 -11.54 31.99 -3.17
N ARG A 322 -11.41 32.90 -4.15
CA ARG A 322 -10.13 33.54 -4.49
C ARG A 322 -9.53 34.36 -3.34
N SER A 323 -10.40 34.91 -2.49
CA SER A 323 -9.99 35.69 -1.31
C SER A 323 -9.78 34.83 -0.05
N GLY A 324 -9.81 33.50 -0.17
CA GLY A 324 -9.62 32.57 0.95
C GLY A 324 -10.77 32.53 1.97
N ARG A 325 -11.93 33.10 1.64
CA ARG A 325 -13.14 33.08 2.49
C ARG A 325 -13.91 31.78 2.28
N TRP A 326 -13.33 30.67 2.72
CA TRP A 326 -13.80 29.31 2.41
C TRP A 326 -15.25 29.02 2.84
N ARG A 327 -15.65 29.46 4.04
CA ARG A 327 -17.02 29.26 4.54
C ARG A 327 -18.06 30.00 3.69
N GLU A 328 -17.77 31.26 3.35
CA GLU A 328 -18.66 32.06 2.52
C GLU A 328 -18.75 31.50 1.10
N ALA A 329 -17.62 31.09 0.52
CA ALA A 329 -17.59 30.43 -0.77
C ALA A 329 -18.44 29.15 -0.77
N ALA A 330 -18.31 28.31 0.27
CA ALA A 330 -19.09 27.08 0.40
C ALA A 330 -20.60 27.38 0.49
N THR A 331 -21.01 28.36 1.29
CA THR A 331 -22.41 28.79 1.40
C THR A 331 -22.94 29.33 0.06
N ALA A 332 -22.16 30.15 -0.63
CA ALA A 332 -22.54 30.73 -1.91
C ALA A 332 -22.65 29.65 -3.01
N TYR A 333 -21.71 28.70 -3.11
CA TYR A 333 -21.83 27.56 -4.03
C TYR A 333 -23.01 26.65 -3.66
N ALA A 334 -23.28 26.40 -2.38
CA ALA A 334 -24.43 25.60 -1.96
C ALA A 334 -25.76 26.29 -2.34
N THR A 335 -25.84 27.61 -2.20
CA THR A 335 -27.01 28.40 -2.61
C THR A 335 -27.18 28.42 -4.12
N LEU A 336 -26.07 28.60 -4.87
CA LEU A 336 -26.06 28.46 -6.32
C LEU A 336 -26.59 27.09 -6.76
N LEU A 337 -26.17 26.00 -6.10
CA LEU A 337 -26.63 24.64 -6.43
C LEU A 337 -28.09 24.37 -6.06
N ALA A 338 -28.67 25.15 -5.14
CA ALA A 338 -30.10 25.11 -4.88
C ALA A 338 -30.91 25.78 -6.01
N LEU A 339 -30.35 26.81 -6.64
CA LEU A 339 -30.96 27.52 -7.78
C LEU A 339 -30.68 26.83 -9.12
N SER A 340 -29.49 26.28 -9.29
CA SER A 340 -29.00 25.60 -10.50
C SER A 340 -28.32 24.28 -10.13
N PRO A 341 -29.08 23.19 -9.95
CA PRO A 341 -28.53 21.90 -9.50
C PRO A 341 -27.58 21.23 -10.49
N ALA A 342 -27.58 21.64 -11.75
CA ALA A 342 -26.75 21.09 -12.83
C ALA A 342 -25.52 21.95 -13.16
N ASP A 343 -25.10 22.85 -12.25
CA ASP A 343 -23.85 23.59 -12.41
C ASP A 343 -22.64 22.72 -12.02
N GLY A 344 -21.99 22.15 -13.04
CA GLY A 344 -20.84 21.26 -12.85
C GLY A 344 -19.63 21.94 -12.19
N ALA A 345 -19.40 23.23 -12.47
CA ALA A 345 -18.29 23.98 -11.88
C ALA A 345 -18.53 24.25 -10.39
N ALA A 346 -19.75 24.64 -10.02
CA ALA A 346 -20.15 24.83 -8.63
C ALA A 346 -20.09 23.52 -7.84
N LEU A 347 -20.50 22.39 -8.44
CA LEU A 347 -20.37 21.06 -7.83
C LEU A 347 -18.92 20.71 -7.53
N ALA A 348 -18.01 20.87 -8.50
CA ALA A 348 -16.60 20.56 -8.33
C ALA A 348 -15.92 21.50 -7.31
N ASN A 349 -16.23 22.79 -7.34
CA ASN A 349 -15.66 23.76 -6.40
C ASN A 349 -16.15 23.54 -4.96
N LEU A 350 -17.44 23.26 -4.76
CA LEU A 350 -17.95 22.91 -3.44
C LEU A 350 -17.34 21.60 -2.93
N ALA A 351 -17.21 20.59 -3.80
CA ALA A 351 -16.57 19.32 -3.45
C ALA A 351 -15.13 19.50 -2.94
N MET A 352 -14.35 20.37 -3.59
CA MET A 352 -13.00 20.71 -3.14
C MET A 352 -13.01 21.33 -1.73
N LEU A 353 -13.91 22.28 -1.47
CA LEU A 353 -14.04 22.91 -0.15
C LEU A 353 -14.46 21.90 0.93
N GLU A 354 -15.37 20.98 0.61
CA GLU A 354 -15.78 19.91 1.52
C GLU A 354 -14.65 18.94 1.82
N ARG A 355 -13.82 18.59 0.83
CA ARG A 355 -12.62 17.75 1.04
C ARG A 355 -11.66 18.43 2.01
N VAL A 356 -11.35 19.71 1.79
CA VAL A 356 -10.47 20.50 2.67
C VAL A 356 -11.06 20.66 4.07
N ALA A 357 -12.39 20.73 4.20
CA ALA A 357 -13.08 20.77 5.48
C ALA A 357 -13.18 19.41 6.19
N GLY A 358 -12.55 18.34 5.66
CA GLY A 358 -12.56 17.01 6.28
C GLY A 358 -13.80 16.18 5.97
N ASN A 359 -14.55 16.52 4.92
CA ASN A 359 -15.75 15.80 4.47
C ASN A 359 -15.55 15.10 3.11
N PRO A 360 -14.56 14.20 2.96
CA PRO A 360 -14.21 13.61 1.66
C PRO A 360 -15.33 12.76 1.05
N ARG A 361 -16.25 12.19 1.85
CA ARG A 361 -17.43 11.49 1.32
C ARG A 361 -18.37 12.42 0.54
N ALA A 362 -18.60 13.62 1.07
CA ALA A 362 -19.45 14.61 0.42
C ALA A 362 -18.78 15.13 -0.86
N ALA A 363 -17.46 15.32 -0.79
CA ALA A 363 -16.65 15.68 -1.95
C ALA A 363 -16.73 14.65 -3.08
N VAL A 364 -16.55 13.35 -2.78
CA VAL A 364 -16.65 12.28 -3.80
C VAL A 364 -18.00 12.31 -4.51
N ARG A 365 -19.12 12.41 -3.77
CA ARG A 365 -20.47 12.49 -4.38
C ARG A 365 -20.59 13.67 -5.33
N ARG A 366 -20.12 14.84 -4.93
CA ARG A 366 -20.23 16.06 -5.73
C ARG A 366 -19.30 16.06 -6.94
N PHE A 367 -18.06 15.59 -6.80
CA PHE A 367 -17.16 15.42 -7.93
C PHE A 367 -17.73 14.43 -8.96
N THR A 368 -18.31 13.33 -8.50
CA THR A 368 -18.96 12.33 -9.36
C THR A 368 -20.12 12.96 -10.13
N ARG A 369 -20.98 13.73 -9.44
CA ARG A 369 -22.07 14.46 -10.10
C ARG A 369 -21.56 15.52 -11.09
N ALA A 370 -20.48 16.22 -10.77
CA ALA A 370 -19.86 17.19 -11.68
C ALA A 370 -19.35 16.50 -12.96
N LEU A 371 -18.72 15.33 -12.80
CA LEU A 371 -18.22 14.53 -13.92
C LEU A 371 -19.34 13.90 -14.75
N ALA A 372 -20.46 13.53 -14.12
CA ALA A 372 -21.66 13.07 -14.82
C ALA A 372 -22.26 14.14 -15.76
N LEU A 373 -22.04 15.43 -15.45
CA LEU A 373 -22.46 16.55 -16.31
C LEU A 373 -21.43 16.86 -17.40
N ASP A 374 -20.15 16.84 -17.05
CA ASP A 374 -19.05 17.00 -18.00
C ASP A 374 -17.84 16.17 -17.57
N SER A 375 -17.61 15.13 -18.36
CA SER A 375 -16.64 14.09 -18.15
C SER A 375 -15.21 14.50 -18.55
N GLY A 376 -15.08 15.51 -19.42
CA GLY A 376 -13.81 15.97 -20.01
C GLY A 376 -12.93 16.77 -19.06
N GLN A 377 -13.37 16.99 -17.82
CA GLN A 377 -12.68 17.85 -16.86
C GLN A 377 -11.56 17.12 -16.12
N ALA A 378 -10.37 17.10 -16.73
CA ALA A 378 -9.19 16.42 -16.20
C ALA A 378 -8.82 16.84 -14.76
N GLY A 379 -8.97 18.12 -14.40
CA GLY A 379 -8.74 18.61 -13.04
C GLY A 379 -9.76 18.09 -12.01
N THR A 380 -11.01 17.90 -12.42
CA THR A 380 -12.07 17.32 -11.56
C THR A 380 -11.79 15.85 -11.27
N TRP A 381 -11.30 15.10 -12.25
CA TRP A 381 -10.81 13.73 -12.05
C TRP A 381 -9.63 13.66 -11.08
N ASN A 382 -8.67 14.57 -11.17
CA ASN A 382 -7.54 14.63 -10.23
C ASN A 382 -8.02 14.88 -8.79
N ASN A 383 -8.96 15.81 -8.61
CA ASN A 383 -9.51 16.14 -7.30
C ASN A 383 -10.40 15.04 -6.72
N LEU A 384 -11.12 14.31 -7.58
CA LEU A 384 -11.82 13.09 -7.20
C LEU A 384 -10.84 12.03 -6.70
N GLY A 385 -9.72 11.82 -7.40
CA GLY A 385 -8.66 10.93 -6.93
C GLY A 385 -8.14 11.32 -5.55
N ASN A 386 -7.95 12.62 -5.29
CA ASN A 386 -7.55 13.11 -3.97
C ASN A 386 -8.60 12.83 -2.90
N ALA A 387 -9.88 13.06 -3.19
CA ALA A 387 -10.97 12.77 -2.25
C ALA A 387 -11.11 11.26 -1.96
N LEU A 388 -10.91 10.41 -2.97
CA LEU A 388 -10.91 8.95 -2.83
C LEU A 388 -9.73 8.47 -1.98
N ARG A 389 -8.54 9.04 -2.18
CA ARG A 389 -7.36 8.77 -1.34
C ARG A 389 -7.63 9.16 0.11
N ASP A 390 -8.23 10.32 0.36
CA ASP A 390 -8.57 10.78 1.71
C ASP A 390 -9.62 9.86 2.40
N LEU A 391 -10.33 9.01 1.65
CA LEU A 391 -11.20 7.93 2.16
C LEU A 391 -10.51 6.57 2.34
N GLY A 392 -9.24 6.44 1.93
CA GLY A 392 -8.53 5.17 1.87
C GLY A 392 -8.86 4.31 0.64
N ALA A 393 -9.64 4.84 -0.32
CA ALA A 393 -10.00 4.16 -1.57
C ALA A 393 -8.88 4.27 -2.61
N THR A 394 -7.70 3.73 -2.29
CA THR A 394 -6.44 3.94 -3.02
C THR A 394 -6.48 3.44 -4.47
N ALA A 395 -7.16 2.32 -4.73
CA ALA A 395 -7.29 1.76 -6.08
C ALA A 395 -8.11 2.68 -6.99
N GLN A 396 -9.27 3.15 -6.49
CA GLN A 396 -10.14 4.09 -7.20
C GLN A 396 -9.45 5.46 -7.37
N ALA A 397 -8.69 5.91 -6.37
CA ALA A 397 -7.90 7.13 -6.48
C ALA A 397 -6.89 7.05 -7.63
N ALA A 398 -6.14 5.94 -7.71
CA ALA A 398 -5.19 5.70 -8.79
C ALA A 398 -5.85 5.56 -10.17
N ALA A 399 -7.09 5.09 -10.24
CA ALA A 399 -7.87 5.07 -11.48
C ALA A 399 -8.28 6.49 -11.89
N ALA A 400 -8.80 7.29 -10.96
CA ALA A 400 -9.20 8.67 -11.24
C ALA A 400 -8.03 9.56 -11.70
N TRP A 401 -6.84 9.43 -11.07
CA TRP A 401 -5.64 10.13 -11.56
C TRP A 401 -5.18 9.64 -12.93
N ARG A 402 -5.34 8.34 -13.24
CA ARG A 402 -5.06 7.83 -14.60
C ARG A 402 -6.01 8.43 -15.63
N THR A 403 -7.31 8.50 -15.34
CA THR A 403 -8.28 9.16 -16.23
C THR A 403 -7.94 10.64 -16.42
N ALA A 404 -7.55 11.34 -15.35
CA ALA A 404 -7.07 12.72 -15.42
C ALA A 404 -5.88 12.88 -16.39
N LEU A 405 -4.98 11.90 -16.44
CA LEU A 405 -3.81 11.91 -17.32
C LEU A 405 -4.09 11.44 -18.76
N VAL A 406 -5.15 10.65 -18.97
CA VAL A 406 -5.67 10.34 -20.31
C VAL A 406 -6.26 11.60 -20.94
N LEU A 407 -7.01 12.38 -20.17
CA LEU A 407 -7.63 13.63 -20.60
C LEU A 407 -6.61 14.76 -20.80
N ASP A 408 -5.68 14.90 -19.86
CA ASP A 408 -4.60 15.89 -19.95
C ASP A 408 -3.28 15.27 -19.44
N PRO A 409 -2.40 14.82 -20.36
CA PRO A 409 -1.10 14.24 -20.02
C PRO A 409 -0.10 15.23 -19.41
N ARG A 410 -0.43 16.52 -19.31
CA ARG A 410 0.40 17.60 -18.77
C ARG A 410 -0.02 18.04 -17.36
N GLN A 411 -0.90 17.30 -16.69
CA GLN A 411 -1.23 17.57 -15.29
C GLN A 411 -0.14 17.09 -14.33
N ALA A 412 0.74 18.02 -13.92
CA ALA A 412 1.81 17.76 -12.96
C ALA A 412 1.29 17.18 -11.63
N ASP A 413 0.16 17.69 -11.11
CA ASP A 413 -0.43 17.21 -9.87
C ASP A 413 -0.91 15.76 -9.97
N ALA A 414 -1.58 15.39 -11.06
CA ALA A 414 -2.06 14.03 -11.28
C ALA A 414 -0.90 13.04 -11.45
N LEU A 415 0.18 13.44 -12.15
CA LEU A 415 1.43 12.67 -12.23
C LEU A 415 2.06 12.50 -10.84
N GLY A 416 2.11 13.57 -10.06
CA GLY A 416 2.64 13.56 -8.70
C GLY A 416 1.86 12.66 -7.75
N ASN A 417 0.54 12.74 -7.79
CA ASN A 417 -0.36 11.92 -6.97
C ASN A 417 -0.25 10.44 -7.33
N LEU A 418 -0.25 10.11 -8.64
CA LEU A 418 -0.04 8.74 -9.09
C LEU A 418 1.37 8.24 -8.72
N GLY A 419 2.39 9.08 -8.81
CA GLY A 419 3.75 8.78 -8.34
C GLY A 419 3.81 8.47 -6.86
N GLY A 420 3.16 9.29 -6.02
CA GLY A 420 3.01 9.04 -4.58
C GLY A 420 2.29 7.70 -4.29
N ALA A 421 1.24 7.39 -5.03
CA ALA A 421 0.54 6.11 -4.87
C ALA A 421 1.39 4.89 -5.28
N ARG A 422 2.26 5.03 -6.29
CA ARG A 422 3.23 3.98 -6.66
C ARG A 422 4.30 3.80 -5.60
N ARG A 423 4.78 4.89 -5.00
CA ARG A 423 5.68 4.87 -3.84
C ARG A 423 5.05 4.11 -2.67
N ASP A 424 3.79 4.36 -2.35
CA ASP A 424 3.07 3.69 -1.25
C ASP A 424 2.84 2.19 -1.52
N GLN A 425 3.04 1.74 -2.77
CA GLN A 425 3.00 0.34 -3.20
C GLN A 425 4.42 -0.27 -3.31
N ASP A 426 5.45 0.38 -2.77
CA ASP A 426 6.87 0.02 -2.91
C ASP A 426 7.38 -0.04 -4.38
N ARG A 427 6.64 0.54 -5.33
CA ARG A 427 7.02 0.65 -6.75
C ARG A 427 7.83 1.93 -6.99
N PHE A 428 8.97 2.04 -6.30
CA PHE A 428 9.77 3.27 -6.25
C PHE A 428 10.29 3.72 -7.64
N ALA A 429 10.76 2.80 -8.48
CA ALA A 429 11.25 3.12 -9.82
C ALA A 429 10.17 3.79 -10.69
N GLU A 430 8.95 3.28 -10.66
CA GLU A 430 7.81 3.86 -11.38
C GLU A 430 7.38 5.20 -10.80
N ALA A 431 7.37 5.31 -9.46
CA ALA A 431 7.13 6.57 -8.79
C ALA A 431 8.14 7.64 -9.25
N GLY A 432 9.43 7.29 -9.29
CA GLY A 432 10.50 8.16 -9.75
C GLY A 432 10.31 8.65 -11.18
N LEU A 433 9.88 7.78 -12.11
CA LEU A 433 9.57 8.17 -13.49
C LEU A 433 8.41 9.17 -13.58
N LEU A 434 7.30 8.89 -12.90
CA LEU A 434 6.12 9.78 -12.87
C LEU A 434 6.46 11.14 -12.26
N LEU A 435 7.22 11.16 -11.16
CA LEU A 435 7.60 12.38 -10.45
C LEU A 435 8.58 13.23 -11.24
N ARG A 436 9.53 12.62 -11.96
CA ARG A 436 10.41 13.35 -12.89
C ARG A 436 9.62 14.00 -14.02
N ARG A 437 8.61 13.31 -14.57
CA ARG A 437 7.71 13.89 -15.58
C ARG A 437 6.90 15.05 -15.00
N ALA A 438 6.37 14.90 -13.78
CA ALA A 438 5.67 15.97 -13.09
C ALA A 438 6.56 17.20 -12.88
N LEU A 439 7.82 16.99 -12.46
CA LEU A 439 8.80 18.05 -12.27
C LEU A 439 9.31 18.67 -13.57
N ALA A 440 9.30 17.96 -14.70
CA ALA A 440 9.57 18.56 -16.01
C ALA A 440 8.51 19.61 -16.38
N LEU A 441 7.27 19.42 -15.92
CA LEU A 441 6.15 20.36 -16.13
C LEU A 441 6.11 21.46 -15.06
N ALA A 442 6.51 21.15 -13.83
CA ALA A 442 6.55 22.10 -12.72
C ALA A 442 7.89 22.04 -11.95
N PRO A 443 8.99 22.60 -12.50
CA PRO A 443 10.35 22.42 -11.96
C PRO A 443 10.56 22.93 -10.54
N GLN A 444 9.78 23.93 -10.11
CA GLN A 444 9.87 24.57 -8.80
C GLN A 444 8.88 24.02 -7.78
N HIS A 445 8.14 22.96 -8.10
CA HIS A 445 7.13 22.41 -7.21
C HIS A 445 7.77 21.67 -6.03
N ALA A 446 7.86 22.33 -4.87
CA ALA A 446 8.56 21.83 -3.69
C ALA A 446 8.05 20.46 -3.21
N ALA A 447 6.73 20.25 -3.13
CA ALA A 447 6.18 18.97 -2.68
C ALA A 447 6.56 17.79 -3.60
N LEU A 448 6.56 18.00 -4.93
CA LEU A 448 6.96 16.96 -5.89
C LEU A 448 8.43 16.55 -5.73
N HIS A 449 9.32 17.51 -5.45
CA HIS A 449 10.72 17.20 -5.09
C HIS A 449 10.81 16.37 -3.80
N GLY A 450 9.96 16.66 -2.80
CA GLY A 450 9.87 15.87 -1.56
C GLY A 450 9.42 14.43 -1.79
N VAL A 451 8.36 14.23 -2.58
CA VAL A 451 7.87 12.88 -2.91
C VAL A 451 8.92 12.13 -3.75
N LEU A 452 9.59 12.80 -4.69
CA LEU A 452 10.69 12.21 -5.46
C LEU A 452 11.85 11.80 -4.55
N ALA A 453 12.21 12.63 -3.59
CA ALA A 453 13.27 12.32 -2.64
C ALA A 453 12.98 11.04 -1.85
N TYR A 454 11.73 10.87 -1.41
CA TYR A 454 11.33 9.65 -0.71
C TYR A 454 11.44 8.43 -1.62
N ALA A 455 10.96 8.51 -2.87
CA ALA A 455 11.05 7.42 -3.83
C ALA A 455 12.52 7.04 -4.13
N LEU A 456 13.39 8.03 -4.34
CA LEU A 456 14.82 7.82 -4.55
C LEU A 456 15.51 7.21 -3.32
N SER A 457 15.09 7.60 -2.11
CA SER A 457 15.56 6.98 -0.88
C SER A 457 15.19 5.50 -0.83
N GLY A 458 13.95 5.15 -1.22
CA GLY A 458 13.47 3.77 -1.36
C GLY A 458 14.26 2.94 -2.38
N GLU A 459 14.71 3.55 -3.49
CA GLU A 459 15.63 2.92 -4.47
C GLU A 459 17.08 2.78 -3.97
N GLY A 460 17.44 3.36 -2.81
CA GLY A 460 18.81 3.38 -2.30
C GLY A 460 19.70 4.45 -2.94
N ARG A 461 19.12 5.37 -3.74
CA ARG A 461 19.84 6.47 -4.41
C ARG A 461 19.96 7.67 -3.48
N LEU A 462 20.66 7.47 -2.37
CA LEU A 462 20.67 8.38 -1.21
C LEU A 462 21.18 9.79 -1.56
N GLU A 463 22.19 9.93 -2.41
CA GLU A 463 22.73 11.22 -2.84
C GLU A 463 21.75 12.01 -3.71
N GLU A 464 20.95 11.32 -4.54
CA GLU A 464 19.92 11.95 -5.35
C GLU A 464 18.72 12.34 -4.51
N ALA A 465 18.34 11.50 -3.55
CA ALA A 465 17.29 11.79 -2.57
C ALA A 465 17.64 13.06 -1.77
N GLU A 466 18.86 13.17 -1.25
CA GLU A 466 19.32 14.35 -0.52
C GLU A 466 19.25 15.62 -1.39
N ARG A 467 19.71 15.55 -2.66
CA ARG A 467 19.62 16.67 -3.60
C ARG A 467 18.18 17.07 -3.89
N ALA A 468 17.26 16.13 -4.03
CA ALA A 468 15.83 16.40 -4.22
C ALA A 468 15.23 17.07 -2.99
N CYS A 469 15.53 16.58 -1.77
CA CYS A 469 15.09 17.24 -0.55
C CYS A 469 15.61 18.68 -0.45
N ARG A 470 16.90 18.91 -0.71
CA ARG A 470 17.49 20.26 -0.66
C ARG A 470 16.80 21.20 -1.67
N ARG A 471 16.49 20.72 -2.87
CA ARG A 471 15.70 21.49 -3.86
C ARG A 471 14.31 21.85 -3.34
N ALA A 472 13.59 20.92 -2.73
CA ALA A 472 12.30 21.21 -2.10
C ALA A 472 12.41 22.32 -1.03
N LEU A 473 13.47 22.25 -0.21
CA LEU A 473 13.67 23.15 0.93
C LEU A 473 14.22 24.53 0.55
N VAL A 474 14.78 24.70 -0.65
CA VAL A 474 15.11 26.04 -1.18
C VAL A 474 13.82 26.85 -1.40
N SER A 475 12.80 26.23 -1.99
CA SER A 475 11.52 26.90 -2.28
C SER A 475 10.57 26.92 -1.07
N ALA A 476 10.62 25.90 -0.21
CA ALA A 476 9.77 25.79 0.97
C ALA A 476 10.58 25.28 2.19
N PRO A 477 11.28 26.15 2.93
CA PRO A 477 12.21 25.75 4.00
C PRO A 477 11.58 25.01 5.19
N ALA A 478 10.27 25.16 5.37
CA ALA A 478 9.47 24.56 6.43
C ALA A 478 8.56 23.41 5.93
N LEU A 479 8.93 22.73 4.85
CA LEU A 479 8.17 21.58 4.36
C LEU A 479 8.58 20.30 5.13
N ALA A 480 7.65 19.72 5.88
CA ALA A 480 7.94 18.62 6.82
C ALA A 480 8.38 17.32 6.14
N ASP A 481 7.75 16.92 5.03
CA ASP A 481 8.04 15.65 4.34
C ASP A 481 9.51 15.56 3.84
N PRO A 482 10.08 16.57 3.12
CA PRO A 482 11.49 16.56 2.76
C PRO A 482 12.44 16.61 3.97
N LEU A 483 12.09 17.33 5.05
CA LEU A 483 12.89 17.35 6.28
C LEU A 483 12.92 15.96 6.92
N CYS A 484 11.78 15.29 7.03
CA CYS A 484 11.71 13.91 7.52
C CYS A 484 12.52 12.96 6.63
N THR A 485 12.41 13.11 5.30
CA THR A 485 13.15 12.31 4.32
C THR A 485 14.66 12.54 4.43
N LEU A 486 15.14 13.77 4.69
CA LEU A 486 16.56 14.03 4.97
C LEU A 486 17.03 13.28 6.21
N GLY A 487 16.22 13.25 7.28
CA GLY A 487 16.54 12.47 8.48
C GLY A 487 16.74 10.98 8.15
N LEU A 488 15.82 10.40 7.38
CA LEU A 488 15.91 9.01 6.91
C LEU A 488 17.14 8.75 6.05
N VAL A 489 17.44 9.65 5.09
CA VAL A 489 18.63 9.53 4.22
C VAL A 489 19.92 9.58 5.05
N GLN A 490 20.01 10.49 6.02
CA GLN A 490 21.19 10.60 6.89
C GLN A 490 21.37 9.36 7.76
N GLN A 491 20.27 8.79 8.29
CA GLN A 491 20.29 7.55 9.06
C GLN A 491 20.77 6.37 8.19
N ARG A 492 20.26 6.22 6.97
CA ARG A 492 20.69 5.16 6.04
C ARG A 492 22.17 5.24 5.65
N ARG A 493 22.73 6.46 5.58
CA ARG A 493 24.16 6.67 5.32
C ARG A 493 25.04 6.45 6.55
N GLY A 494 24.46 6.23 7.73
CA GLY A 494 25.20 6.16 9.00
C GLY A 494 25.86 7.50 9.38
N THR A 495 25.33 8.62 8.89
CA THR A 495 25.90 9.95 9.15
C THR A 495 25.25 10.59 10.38
N ALA A 496 26.05 11.31 11.18
CA ALA A 496 25.54 12.09 12.29
C ALA A 496 24.55 13.17 11.82
N GLY A 497 23.51 13.42 12.60
CA GLY A 497 22.55 14.50 12.35
C GLY A 497 21.24 14.10 11.67
N ALA A 498 20.79 12.84 11.79
CA ALA A 498 19.40 12.48 11.46
C ALA A 498 18.40 13.19 12.40
N LEU A 499 18.68 13.20 13.71
CA LEU A 499 17.83 13.79 14.75
C LEU A 499 17.46 15.26 14.46
N ARG A 500 18.44 16.10 14.10
CA ARG A 500 18.19 17.52 13.77
C ARG A 500 17.16 17.71 12.64
N TRP A 501 17.10 16.78 11.69
CA TRP A 501 16.17 16.88 10.57
C TRP A 501 14.77 16.44 10.97
N PHE A 502 14.65 15.41 11.81
CA PHE A 502 13.37 15.04 12.42
C PHE A 502 12.85 16.16 13.33
N ASP A 503 13.72 16.80 14.13
CA ASP A 503 13.35 17.95 14.95
C ASP A 503 12.80 19.10 14.12
N ARG A 504 13.50 19.46 13.04
CA ARG A 504 13.01 20.48 12.11
C ARG A 504 11.69 20.10 11.45
N ALA A 505 11.51 18.82 11.09
CA ALA A 505 10.24 18.34 10.54
C ALA A 505 9.10 18.46 11.57
N MET A 506 9.37 18.19 12.85
CA MET A 506 8.41 18.35 13.95
C MET A 506 8.15 19.81 14.30
N VAL A 507 9.11 20.71 14.15
CA VAL A 507 8.86 22.16 14.27
C VAL A 507 7.97 22.65 13.13
N ALA A 508 8.24 22.20 11.90
CA ALA A 508 7.44 22.53 10.72
C ALA A 508 6.01 21.97 10.79
N ALA A 509 5.85 20.76 11.33
CA ALA A 509 4.56 20.13 11.53
C ALA A 509 4.57 19.27 12.82
N PRO A 510 4.14 19.81 13.98
CA PRO A 510 4.18 19.12 15.27
C PRO A 510 3.40 17.80 15.32
N GLY A 511 2.40 17.66 14.45
CA GLY A 511 1.59 16.45 14.28
C GLY A 511 2.12 15.46 13.25
N HIS A 512 3.30 15.67 12.65
CA HIS A 512 3.81 14.84 11.56
C HIS A 512 4.19 13.42 12.05
N PRO A 513 3.37 12.39 11.77
CA PRO A 513 3.47 11.12 12.50
C PRO A 513 4.74 10.35 12.16
N LEU A 514 5.13 10.36 10.89
CA LEU A 514 6.34 9.65 10.43
C LEU A 514 7.63 10.29 10.97
N ALA A 515 7.65 11.60 11.20
CA ALA A 515 8.84 12.28 11.73
C ALA A 515 9.01 11.95 13.21
N ARG A 516 7.91 11.95 13.96
CA ARG A 516 7.90 11.56 15.38
C ARG A 516 8.29 10.09 15.53
N PHE A 517 7.69 9.19 14.77
CA PHE A 517 8.03 7.78 14.82
C PHE A 517 9.51 7.53 14.52
N ASN A 518 10.04 8.08 13.42
CA ASN A 518 11.45 7.90 13.07
C ASN A 518 12.41 8.57 14.06
N ARG A 519 12.03 9.71 14.63
CA ARG A 519 12.77 10.31 15.75
C ARG A 519 12.82 9.35 16.94
N GLY A 520 11.67 8.77 17.32
CA GLY A 520 11.60 7.79 18.39
C GLY A 520 12.50 6.59 18.17
N LEU A 521 12.51 6.03 16.94
CA LEU A 521 13.43 4.96 16.59
C LEU A 521 14.91 5.38 16.70
N ALA A 522 15.25 6.60 16.27
CA ALA A 522 16.61 7.12 16.37
C ALA A 522 17.02 7.39 17.84
N ASP A 523 16.10 7.85 18.68
CA ASP A 523 16.31 8.02 20.12
C ASP A 523 16.53 6.65 20.79
N LEU A 524 15.72 5.63 20.48
CA LEU A 524 15.93 4.25 20.93
C LEU A 524 17.28 3.70 20.46
N GLU A 525 17.61 3.85 19.17
CA GLU A 525 18.89 3.43 18.61
C GLU A 525 20.08 4.10 19.31
N GLY A 526 19.92 5.36 19.74
CA GLY A 526 20.90 6.11 20.52
C GLY A 526 20.89 5.86 22.03
N GLY A 527 19.93 5.08 22.56
CA GLY A 527 19.82 4.76 23.99
C GLY A 527 19.00 5.75 24.82
N ALA A 528 18.37 6.76 24.20
CA ALA A 528 17.44 7.67 24.85
C ALA A 528 16.04 7.02 24.98
N LEU A 529 15.92 6.03 25.88
CA LEU A 529 14.77 5.14 25.95
C LEU A 529 13.45 5.85 26.26
N THR A 530 13.44 6.76 27.22
CA THR A 530 12.23 7.49 27.63
C THR A 530 11.62 8.28 26.47
N ASP A 531 12.43 9.07 25.77
CA ASP A 531 11.99 9.88 24.62
C ASP A 531 11.64 8.99 23.43
N GLY A 532 12.46 7.96 23.19
CA GLY A 532 12.25 6.97 22.15
C GLY A 532 10.89 6.28 22.25
N TRP A 533 10.57 5.72 23.43
CA TRP A 533 9.29 5.08 23.68
C TRP A 533 8.11 6.06 23.63
N ALA A 534 8.31 7.31 24.06
CA ALA A 534 7.27 8.32 24.00
C ALA A 534 6.82 8.59 22.55
N GLN A 535 7.76 8.62 21.60
CA GLN A 535 7.45 8.83 20.19
C GLN A 535 7.13 7.54 19.43
N TYR A 536 7.55 6.37 19.90
CA TYR A 536 7.21 5.06 19.31
C TYR A 536 5.70 4.82 19.21
N ALA A 537 4.89 5.43 20.10
CA ALA A 537 3.43 5.45 20.03
C ALA A 537 2.88 5.97 18.68
N CYS A 538 3.64 6.82 17.96
CA CYS A 538 3.23 7.37 16.67
C CYS A 538 3.26 6.36 15.51
N ARG A 539 3.71 5.12 15.74
CA ARG A 539 3.80 4.06 14.71
C ARG A 539 2.49 3.82 13.97
N PHE A 540 1.36 3.90 14.67
CA PHE A 540 0.03 3.72 14.08
C PHE A 540 -0.31 4.83 13.09
N ALA A 541 -0.23 6.08 13.54
CA ALA A 541 -0.47 7.25 12.71
C ALA A 541 0.54 7.37 11.55
N ALA A 542 1.74 6.80 11.71
CA ALA A 542 2.77 6.75 10.69
C ALA A 542 2.58 5.61 9.66
N GLY A 543 1.58 4.73 9.85
CA GLY A 543 1.37 3.56 9.00
C GLY A 543 2.47 2.51 9.11
N ARG A 544 3.15 2.43 10.26
CA ARG A 544 4.30 1.53 10.54
C ARG A 544 3.95 0.33 11.42
N ALA A 545 2.70 0.23 11.84
CA ALA A 545 2.13 -0.93 12.50
C ALA A 545 0.81 -1.32 11.82
N GLY A 546 0.18 -2.39 12.29
CA GLY A 546 -1.18 -2.71 11.90
C GLY A 546 -2.16 -1.59 12.23
N ARG A 547 -3.44 -1.77 11.88
CA ARG A 547 -4.48 -0.79 12.20
C ARG A 547 -4.54 -0.53 13.71
N GLU A 548 -4.62 0.75 14.08
CA GLU A 548 -4.91 1.14 15.46
C GLU A 548 -6.32 0.66 15.84
N ARG A 549 -6.39 -0.21 16.84
CA ARG A 549 -7.64 -0.71 17.41
C ARG A 549 -8.07 0.17 18.56
N ARG A 550 -9.39 0.34 18.72
CA ARG A 550 -9.97 1.09 19.84
C ARG A 550 -10.82 0.14 20.66
N PHE A 551 -10.81 0.32 21.97
CA PHE A 551 -11.52 -0.54 22.91
C PHE A 551 -12.45 0.31 23.77
N SER A 552 -13.50 -0.32 24.32
CA SER A 552 -14.45 0.34 25.22
C SER A 552 -13.85 0.64 26.61
N ILE A 553 -12.67 0.08 26.87
CA ILE A 553 -11.90 0.19 28.10
C ILE A 553 -10.69 1.10 27.87
N PRO A 554 -10.17 1.78 28.90
CA PRO A 554 -9.05 2.71 28.73
C PRO A 554 -7.71 2.00 28.47
N GLU A 555 -6.81 2.68 27.75
CA GLU A 555 -5.43 2.23 27.58
C GLU A 555 -4.66 2.36 28.90
N TRP A 556 -3.91 1.32 29.29
CA TRP A 556 -3.01 1.35 30.44
C TRP A 556 -1.87 2.34 30.22
N ARG A 557 -1.66 3.25 31.18
CA ARG A 557 -0.66 4.34 31.08
C ARG A 557 0.45 4.24 32.12
N GLY A 558 0.63 3.05 32.71
CA GLY A 558 1.66 2.78 33.72
C GLY A 558 1.18 2.90 35.16
N GLU A 559 -0.11 3.13 35.40
CA GLU A 559 -0.69 3.07 36.74
C GLU A 559 -0.62 1.66 37.36
N PRO A 560 -0.67 1.51 38.70
CA PRO A 560 -0.61 0.19 39.34
C PRO A 560 -1.70 -0.78 38.83
N LEU A 561 -1.29 -2.01 38.54
CA LEU A 561 -2.15 -3.08 37.98
C LEU A 561 -2.65 -4.07 39.05
N ALA A 562 -2.27 -3.92 40.32
CA ALA A 562 -2.68 -4.83 41.39
C ALA A 562 -4.22 -4.91 41.48
N GLY A 563 -4.76 -6.13 41.37
CA GLY A 563 -6.21 -6.38 41.37
C GLY A 563 -6.95 -6.02 40.08
N LYS A 564 -6.29 -5.43 39.08
CA LYS A 564 -6.87 -5.09 37.78
C LYS A 564 -6.62 -6.17 36.74
N SER A 565 -7.46 -6.19 35.71
CA SER A 565 -7.33 -7.03 34.52
C SER A 565 -6.78 -6.24 33.33
N LEU A 566 -5.74 -6.78 32.67
CA LEU A 566 -5.05 -6.15 31.54
C LEU A 566 -5.21 -6.99 30.26
N PHE A 567 -5.66 -6.34 29.19
CA PHE A 567 -5.71 -6.91 27.85
C PHE A 567 -4.51 -6.46 27.00
N ILE A 568 -3.63 -7.40 26.66
CA ILE A 568 -2.49 -7.17 25.77
C ILE A 568 -2.86 -7.67 24.38
N TRP A 569 -2.82 -6.79 23.38
CA TRP A 569 -3.19 -7.14 22.01
C TRP A 569 -2.02 -7.03 21.04
N ARG A 570 -1.95 -7.98 20.10
CA ARG A 570 -0.99 -7.98 19.00
C ARG A 570 -1.23 -6.81 18.04
N GLU A 571 -0.17 -6.29 17.44
CA GLU A 571 -0.27 -5.12 16.55
C GLU A 571 0.67 -5.15 15.34
N GLN A 572 1.63 -6.08 15.32
CA GLN A 572 2.71 -6.14 14.35
C GLN A 572 2.98 -7.59 13.92
N GLY A 573 4.03 -7.80 13.15
CA GLY A 573 4.38 -9.12 12.63
C GLY A 573 4.84 -10.08 13.74
N VAL A 574 4.87 -11.37 13.42
CA VAL A 574 5.23 -12.44 14.36
C VAL A 574 6.60 -12.23 15.04
N GLY A 575 7.59 -11.69 14.32
CA GLY A 575 8.90 -11.37 14.91
C GLY A 575 8.82 -10.32 16.03
N ASP A 576 8.00 -9.28 15.85
CA ASP A 576 7.76 -8.26 16.87
C ASP A 576 6.94 -8.83 18.03
N GLU A 577 6.02 -9.76 17.77
CA GLU A 577 5.31 -10.49 18.84
C GLU A 577 6.29 -11.27 19.73
N PHE A 578 7.29 -11.96 19.18
CA PHE A 578 8.31 -12.64 19.98
C PHE A 578 9.14 -11.66 20.82
N LEU A 579 9.50 -10.51 20.24
CA LEU A 579 10.26 -9.45 20.91
C LEU A 579 9.48 -8.88 22.11
N PHE A 580 8.24 -8.45 21.89
CA PHE A 580 7.43 -7.81 22.93
C PHE A 580 6.86 -8.81 23.94
N ALA A 581 6.77 -10.11 23.59
CA ALA A 581 6.41 -11.15 24.55
C ALA A 581 7.42 -11.26 25.72
N SER A 582 8.64 -10.76 25.55
CA SER A 582 9.62 -10.65 26.65
C SER A 582 9.11 -9.80 27.83
N CYS A 583 8.10 -8.95 27.61
CA CYS A 583 7.45 -8.13 28.65
C CYS A 583 6.25 -8.82 29.33
N TYR A 584 5.73 -9.92 28.79
CA TYR A 584 4.45 -10.49 29.24
C TYR A 584 4.53 -11.06 30.64
N ALA A 585 5.63 -11.74 31.00
CA ALA A 585 5.81 -12.29 32.34
C ALA A 585 5.81 -11.19 33.42
N ASP A 586 6.36 -10.01 33.12
CA ASP A 586 6.36 -8.87 34.05
C ASP A 586 4.97 -8.26 34.18
N ALA A 587 4.23 -8.10 33.07
CA ALA A 587 2.84 -7.66 33.10
C ALA A 587 1.95 -8.63 33.92
N VAL A 588 2.12 -9.94 33.73
CA VAL A 588 1.43 -11.00 34.48
C VAL A 588 1.76 -10.96 35.97
N ARG A 589 2.97 -10.56 36.36
CA ARG A 589 3.35 -10.43 37.78
C ARG A 589 2.72 -9.22 38.45
N GLN A 590 2.43 -8.17 37.69
CA GLN A 590 1.89 -6.91 38.21
C GLN A 590 0.36 -6.85 38.23
N ALA A 591 -0.31 -7.51 37.27
CA ALA A 591 -1.76 -7.50 37.15
C ALA A 591 -2.45 -8.63 37.92
N GLY A 592 -3.70 -8.41 38.34
CA GLY A 592 -4.53 -9.45 38.93
C GLY A 592 -4.98 -10.51 37.92
N ARG A 593 -5.20 -10.11 36.66
CA ARG A 593 -5.53 -10.99 35.53
C ARG A 593 -4.94 -10.42 34.24
N VAL A 594 -4.39 -11.25 33.37
CA VAL A 594 -3.91 -10.83 32.04
C VAL A 594 -4.56 -11.68 30.96
N VAL A 595 -5.03 -11.02 29.91
CA VAL A 595 -5.46 -11.65 28.66
C VAL A 595 -4.48 -11.26 27.57
N ILE A 596 -3.85 -12.25 26.93
CA ILE A 596 -2.90 -12.04 25.83
C ILE A 596 -3.57 -12.48 24.53
N GLU A 597 -3.65 -11.58 23.58
CA GLU A 597 -4.07 -11.89 22.21
C GLU A 597 -2.86 -11.97 21.28
N CYS A 598 -2.76 -13.07 20.54
CA CYS A 598 -1.61 -13.41 19.70
C CYS A 598 -2.04 -13.91 18.31
N GLU A 599 -1.07 -13.98 17.39
CA GLU A 599 -1.26 -14.67 16.11
C GLU A 599 -1.84 -16.09 16.33
N PRO A 600 -2.89 -16.53 15.60
CA PRO A 600 -3.54 -17.82 15.84
C PRO A 600 -2.59 -19.02 15.87
N ARG A 601 -1.54 -19.01 15.03
CA ARG A 601 -0.53 -20.07 14.96
C ARG A 601 0.40 -20.12 16.18
N LEU A 602 0.46 -19.07 17.00
CA LEU A 602 1.26 -19.00 18.22
C LEU A 602 0.49 -19.42 19.47
N LEU A 603 -0.83 -19.61 19.39
CA LEU A 603 -1.69 -19.86 20.55
C LEU A 603 -1.17 -21.01 21.45
N PRO A 604 -0.82 -22.20 20.93
CA PRO A 604 -0.34 -23.29 21.79
C PRO A 604 0.96 -22.94 22.52
N LEU A 605 1.92 -22.34 21.79
CA LEU A 605 3.22 -21.95 22.31
C LEU A 605 3.09 -20.87 23.40
N PHE A 606 2.28 -19.83 23.15
CA PHE A 606 2.09 -18.73 24.10
C PHE A 606 1.29 -19.18 25.32
N ALA A 607 0.24 -19.99 25.15
CA ALA A 607 -0.52 -20.54 26.28
C ALA A 607 0.37 -21.37 27.21
N ARG A 608 1.28 -22.16 26.66
CA ARG A 608 2.26 -22.94 27.42
C ARG A 608 3.29 -22.08 28.13
N SER A 609 3.76 -21.04 27.45
CA SER A 609 4.83 -20.16 27.94
C SER A 609 4.33 -19.15 28.99
N PHE A 610 3.05 -18.80 28.96
CA PHE A 610 2.42 -17.85 29.87
C PHE A 610 1.20 -18.47 30.60
N PRO A 611 1.38 -19.55 31.39
CA PRO A 611 0.26 -20.33 31.94
C PRO A 611 -0.60 -19.57 32.97
N LYS A 612 -0.10 -18.44 33.49
CA LYS A 612 -0.83 -17.55 34.41
C LYS A 612 -1.67 -16.49 33.68
N ALA A 613 -1.58 -16.42 32.35
CA ALA A 613 -2.40 -15.54 31.51
C ALA A 613 -3.44 -16.36 30.74
N ILE A 614 -4.53 -15.71 30.36
CA ILE A 614 -5.48 -16.27 29.40
C ILE A 614 -4.97 -15.90 28.01
N VAL A 615 -4.52 -16.88 27.24
CA VAL A 615 -4.05 -16.65 25.87
C VAL A 615 -5.16 -16.96 24.87
N ARG A 616 -5.38 -16.05 23.93
CA ARG A 616 -6.34 -16.22 22.84
C ARG A 616 -5.74 -15.85 21.49
N ALA A 617 -6.31 -16.42 20.44
CA ALA A 617 -6.01 -16.00 19.08
C ALA A 617 -6.63 -14.63 18.81
N GLU A 618 -5.99 -13.85 17.94
CA GLU A 618 -6.59 -12.65 17.37
C GLU A 618 -7.96 -12.96 16.80
N GLN A 619 -8.94 -12.17 17.24
CA GLN A 619 -10.27 -12.26 16.69
C GLN A 619 -10.33 -11.36 15.45
N PRO A 620 -10.82 -11.87 14.31
CA PRO A 620 -11.15 -11.00 13.20
C PRO A 620 -12.16 -9.96 13.69
N LEU A 621 -11.91 -8.68 13.39
CA LEU A 621 -12.81 -7.59 13.73
C LEU A 621 -14.24 -7.94 13.27
N ARG A 622 -15.14 -8.16 14.23
CA ARG A 622 -16.54 -8.49 13.94
C ARG A 622 -17.36 -7.20 13.79
N GLY A 623 -17.87 -6.96 12.59
CA GLY A 623 -18.78 -5.85 12.29
C GLY A 623 -18.14 -4.46 12.22
N ARG A 624 -18.98 -3.42 12.21
CA ARG A 624 -18.57 -2.00 12.13
C ARG A 624 -18.17 -1.38 13.46
N ALA A 625 -17.97 -2.20 14.49
CA ALA A 625 -17.57 -1.70 15.80
C ALA A 625 -16.21 -0.99 15.64
N LEU A 626 -16.24 0.35 15.65
CA LEU A 626 -15.04 1.17 15.72
C LEU A 626 -14.32 0.98 17.06
N VAL A 627 -15.02 0.41 18.04
CA VAL A 627 -14.65 0.22 19.43
C VAL A 627 -15.00 -1.22 19.82
N GLU A 628 -14.00 -2.02 20.17
CA GLU A 628 -14.14 -3.42 20.57
C GLU A 628 -14.41 -3.54 22.08
N THR A 629 -15.27 -4.49 22.45
CA THR A 629 -15.54 -4.82 23.85
C THR A 629 -14.68 -6.00 24.29
N VAL A 630 -14.00 -5.85 25.41
CA VAL A 630 -13.18 -6.91 26.02
C VAL A 630 -13.45 -6.94 27.50
N ASP A 631 -13.57 -8.14 28.06
CA ASP A 631 -13.73 -8.39 29.51
C ASP A 631 -12.39 -8.18 30.25
N CYS A 632 -11.95 -6.92 30.33
CA CYS A 632 -10.77 -6.45 31.07
C CYS A 632 -11.00 -5.01 31.56
N ASP A 633 -10.23 -4.53 32.53
CA ASP A 633 -10.30 -3.15 33.03
C ASP A 633 -9.49 -2.18 32.15
N LEU A 634 -8.38 -2.67 31.59
CA LEU A 634 -7.40 -1.89 30.83
C LEU A 634 -6.93 -2.64 29.60
N HIS A 635 -6.47 -1.92 28.57
CA HIS A 635 -5.82 -2.53 27.40
C HIS A 635 -4.46 -1.89 27.09
N ILE A 636 -3.58 -2.59 26.37
CA ILE A 636 -2.34 -2.01 25.83
C ILE A 636 -1.88 -2.77 24.58
N PRO A 637 -1.45 -2.07 23.51
CA PRO A 637 -0.76 -2.75 22.41
C PRO A 637 0.58 -3.32 22.87
N ALA A 638 0.93 -4.53 22.41
CA ALA A 638 2.15 -5.22 22.83
C ALA A 638 3.42 -4.35 22.70
N GLY A 639 3.60 -3.62 21.59
CA GLY A 639 4.76 -2.75 21.38
C GLY A 639 4.79 -1.47 22.21
N SER A 640 3.74 -1.17 22.98
CA SER A 640 3.75 -0.09 23.98
C SER A 640 4.15 -0.56 25.38
N LEU A 641 4.17 -1.87 25.67
CA LEU A 641 4.62 -2.41 26.97
C LEU A 641 6.03 -1.96 27.37
N PRO A 642 7.04 -1.95 26.47
CA PRO A 642 8.40 -1.56 26.84
C PRO A 642 8.52 -0.15 27.41
N ARG A 643 7.61 0.76 27.05
CA ARG A 643 7.58 2.12 27.63
C ARG A 643 7.50 2.11 29.15
N TYR A 644 6.78 1.14 29.72
CA TYR A 644 6.50 1.05 31.16
C TYR A 644 7.35 -0.01 31.86
N LEU A 645 7.86 -0.99 31.11
CA LEU A 645 8.57 -2.14 31.67
C LEU A 645 10.07 -2.16 31.32
N ARG A 646 10.52 -1.32 30.40
CA ARG A 646 11.90 -1.26 29.89
C ARG A 646 12.37 0.20 29.79
N GLY A 647 12.31 0.92 30.92
CA GLY A 647 12.72 2.32 31.03
C GLY A 647 14.23 2.51 31.02
N GLY A 648 14.97 1.50 31.46
CA GLY A 648 16.43 1.39 31.39
C GLY A 648 16.90 -0.01 30.98
N LEU A 649 18.17 -0.13 30.60
CA LEU A 649 18.76 -1.43 30.24
C LEU A 649 18.78 -2.43 31.41
N ALA A 650 18.78 -1.94 32.65
CA ALA A 650 18.73 -2.79 33.85
C ALA A 650 17.35 -3.44 34.10
N ASP A 651 16.29 -2.96 33.42
CA ASP A 651 14.93 -3.51 33.56
C ASP A 651 14.73 -4.78 32.72
N PHE A 652 15.72 -5.16 31.91
CA PHE A 652 15.69 -6.40 31.13
C PHE A 652 16.03 -7.58 32.03
N PRO A 653 15.20 -8.63 32.06
CA PRO A 653 15.46 -9.78 32.91
C PRO A 653 16.71 -10.53 32.41
N PRO A 654 17.51 -11.12 33.31
CA PRO A 654 18.71 -11.87 32.92
C PRO A 654 18.39 -13.22 32.27
N GLN A 655 17.12 -13.64 32.27
CA GLN A 655 16.69 -14.92 31.72
C GLN A 655 16.93 -14.99 30.21
N SER A 656 17.46 -16.12 29.74
CA SER A 656 17.78 -16.32 28.33
C SER A 656 16.57 -16.73 27.48
N SER A 657 15.49 -17.21 28.09
CA SER A 657 14.30 -17.72 27.40
C SER A 657 13.00 -17.30 28.10
N TRP A 658 11.94 -17.19 27.32
CA TRP A 658 10.56 -17.00 27.79
C TRP A 658 9.52 -17.70 26.93
N LEU A 659 9.94 -18.43 25.88
CA LEU A 659 9.08 -19.33 25.13
C LEU A 659 9.51 -20.78 25.36
N PHE A 660 8.52 -21.64 25.55
CA PHE A 660 8.72 -23.06 25.87
C PHE A 660 7.82 -23.90 24.96
N PRO A 661 8.38 -24.61 23.96
CA PRO A 661 7.62 -25.50 23.10
C PRO A 661 7.21 -26.76 23.85
N ASP A 662 6.29 -27.53 23.26
CA ASP A 662 5.87 -28.82 23.77
C ASP A 662 7.08 -29.77 23.97
N PRO A 663 7.37 -30.20 25.21
CA PRO A 663 8.49 -31.10 25.51
C PRO A 663 8.43 -32.42 24.74
N ALA A 664 7.24 -32.94 24.45
CA ALA A 664 7.09 -34.18 23.68
C ALA A 664 7.55 -33.98 22.23
N ARG A 665 7.20 -32.84 21.62
CA ARG A 665 7.67 -32.47 20.28
C ARG A 665 9.16 -32.18 20.26
N VAL A 666 9.71 -31.57 21.32
CA VAL A 666 11.17 -31.39 21.45
C VAL A 666 11.88 -32.75 21.43
N LEU A 667 11.37 -33.74 22.15
CA LEU A 667 11.94 -35.08 22.16
C LEU A 667 11.81 -35.78 20.80
N GLU A 668 10.64 -35.69 20.15
CA GLU A 668 10.41 -36.21 18.80
C GLU A 668 11.41 -35.62 17.79
N ARG A 669 11.58 -34.29 17.82
CA ARG A 669 12.52 -33.58 16.94
C ARG A 669 13.96 -33.97 17.25
N ARG A 670 14.32 -34.17 18.52
CA ARG A 670 15.64 -34.69 18.89
C ARG A 670 15.92 -36.03 18.23
N GLN A 671 14.98 -36.97 18.33
CA GLN A 671 15.12 -38.30 17.74
C GLN A 671 15.27 -38.26 16.21
N GLN A 672 14.61 -37.32 15.55
CA GLN A 672 14.76 -37.11 14.10
C GLN A 672 16.09 -36.46 13.70
N LEU A 673 16.77 -35.78 14.63
CA LEU A 673 18.12 -35.24 14.45
C LEU A 673 19.19 -36.25 14.91
N ASP A 674 18.83 -37.34 15.57
CA ASP A 674 19.78 -38.39 15.91
C ASP A 674 20.30 -39.06 14.63
N GLY A 675 21.62 -39.12 14.48
CA GLY A 675 22.26 -39.65 13.27
C GLY A 675 22.61 -38.60 12.21
N ILE A 676 22.13 -37.35 12.33
CA ILE A 676 22.73 -36.26 11.54
C ILE A 676 24.10 -35.95 12.17
N GLY A 677 25.16 -36.20 11.40
CA GLY A 677 26.55 -36.05 11.85
C GLY A 677 26.93 -34.59 12.14
N GLY A 678 28.24 -34.33 12.30
CA GLY A 678 28.78 -33.00 12.57
C GLY A 678 29.03 -32.74 14.06
N ASP A 679 29.96 -31.84 14.35
CA ASP A 679 30.30 -31.39 15.71
C ASP A 679 29.28 -30.37 16.22
N LEU A 680 28.63 -29.63 15.32
CA LEU A 680 27.58 -28.64 15.61
C LEU A 680 26.41 -28.77 14.63
N ARG A 681 25.19 -28.65 15.15
CA ARG A 681 23.94 -28.54 14.38
C ARG A 681 23.48 -27.10 14.37
N VAL A 682 23.54 -26.47 13.19
CA VAL A 682 23.34 -25.02 13.03
C VAL A 682 22.11 -24.74 12.17
N GLY A 683 21.11 -24.11 12.76
CA GLY A 683 19.93 -23.64 12.03
C GLY A 683 20.27 -22.41 11.19
N ILE A 684 19.81 -22.38 9.94
CA ILE A 684 20.04 -21.23 9.05
C ILE A 684 18.75 -20.70 8.45
N ALA A 685 18.65 -19.39 8.39
CA ALA A 685 17.67 -18.66 7.58
C ALA A 685 18.39 -17.44 6.99
N TRP A 686 18.07 -17.04 5.76
CA TRP A 686 18.86 -16.03 5.06
C TRP A 686 18.09 -14.81 4.60
N ARG A 687 16.74 -14.87 4.61
CA ARG A 687 15.89 -13.75 4.23
C ARG A 687 14.54 -13.74 4.95
N SER A 688 13.82 -12.63 4.82
CA SER A 688 12.38 -12.59 5.15
C SER A 688 11.56 -12.99 3.93
N GLN A 689 10.35 -13.51 4.14
CA GLN A 689 9.37 -13.65 3.07
C GLN A 689 8.84 -12.27 2.61
N LEU A 690 8.74 -11.30 3.52
CA LEU A 690 8.33 -9.93 3.19
C LEU A 690 9.55 -9.14 2.67
N MET A 691 9.77 -9.21 1.37
CA MET A 691 10.88 -8.57 0.67
C MET A 691 10.45 -7.26 0.01
N THR A 692 10.27 -6.22 0.82
CA THR A 692 10.18 -4.85 0.28
C THR A 692 11.56 -4.39 -0.20
N VAL A 693 11.61 -3.38 -1.06
CA VAL A 693 12.89 -2.84 -1.57
C VAL A 693 13.80 -2.40 -0.42
N GLU A 694 13.22 -1.77 0.61
CA GLU A 694 13.95 -1.34 1.80
C GLU A 694 14.53 -2.52 2.60
N ARG A 695 13.79 -3.63 2.68
CA ARG A 695 14.20 -4.82 3.42
C ARG A 695 15.26 -5.64 2.69
N GLN A 696 15.31 -5.56 1.36
CA GLN A 696 16.25 -6.32 0.54
C GLN A 696 17.71 -6.08 0.96
N TRP A 697 18.05 -4.87 1.41
CA TRP A 697 19.42 -4.53 1.83
C TRP A 697 19.85 -5.18 3.16
N ALA A 698 18.91 -5.74 3.93
CA ALA A 698 19.19 -6.41 5.19
C ALA A 698 19.52 -7.90 5.03
N TYR A 699 19.48 -8.44 3.81
CA TYR A 699 19.55 -9.87 3.53
C TYR A 699 20.60 -10.20 2.48
N LEU A 700 21.07 -11.45 2.48
CA LEU A 700 22.02 -11.98 1.50
C LEU A 700 21.43 -13.25 0.86
N PRO A 701 21.50 -13.39 -0.46
CA PRO A 701 21.06 -14.62 -1.11
C PRO A 701 21.92 -15.80 -0.63
N LEU A 702 21.33 -17.00 -0.56
CA LEU A 702 22.04 -18.20 -0.06
C LEU A 702 23.33 -18.50 -0.84
N GLY A 703 23.40 -18.11 -2.11
CA GLY A 703 24.61 -18.22 -2.94
C GLY A 703 25.82 -17.39 -2.46
N GLU A 704 25.65 -16.46 -1.52
CA GLU A 704 26.74 -15.71 -0.88
C GLU A 704 27.20 -16.33 0.45
N TRP A 705 26.53 -17.38 0.93
CA TRP A 705 26.81 -18.02 2.23
C TRP A 705 28.00 -18.97 2.23
N GLY A 706 28.71 -19.11 1.11
CA GLY A 706 29.88 -19.98 0.95
C GLY A 706 30.89 -19.94 2.12
N PRO A 707 31.27 -18.76 2.68
CA PRO A 707 32.16 -18.71 3.83
C PRO A 707 31.64 -19.47 5.05
N VAL A 708 30.34 -19.37 5.34
CA VAL A 708 29.68 -20.02 6.48
C VAL A 708 29.44 -21.49 6.18
N LEU A 709 28.84 -21.80 5.02
CA LEU A 709 28.52 -23.19 4.62
C LEU A 709 29.79 -24.06 4.50
N GLY A 710 30.92 -23.49 4.10
CA GLY A 710 32.20 -24.18 4.05
C GLY A 710 32.90 -24.38 5.40
N ALA A 711 32.25 -24.14 6.54
CA ALA A 711 32.84 -24.39 7.85
C ALA A 711 32.87 -25.91 8.17
N PRO A 712 34.06 -26.52 8.36
CA PRO A 712 34.16 -27.95 8.64
C PRO A 712 33.56 -28.31 10.01
N GLY A 713 32.99 -29.51 10.10
CA GLY A 713 32.42 -30.03 11.34
C GLY A 713 31.04 -29.45 11.68
N VAL A 714 30.36 -28.79 10.73
CA VAL A 714 29.05 -28.20 10.94
C VAL A 714 28.02 -28.86 10.04
N THR A 715 26.87 -29.20 10.61
CA THR A 715 25.68 -29.65 9.88
C THR A 715 24.66 -28.53 9.89
N PHE A 716 24.24 -28.09 8.71
CA PHE A 716 23.28 -27.01 8.57
C PHE A 716 21.86 -27.57 8.50
N VAL A 717 20.93 -26.95 9.23
CA VAL A 717 19.52 -27.31 9.26
C VAL A 717 18.70 -26.14 8.72
N ASN A 718 17.84 -26.41 7.74
CA ASN A 718 16.98 -25.39 7.14
C ASN A 718 15.94 -24.88 8.16
N LEU A 719 15.94 -23.57 8.41
CA LEU A 719 14.88 -22.85 9.14
C LEU A 719 14.20 -21.77 8.28
N GLN A 720 14.53 -21.69 6.99
CA GLN A 720 13.86 -20.79 6.05
C GLN A 720 12.45 -21.31 5.78
N TYR A 721 11.46 -20.47 6.04
CA TYR A 721 10.06 -20.87 6.17
C TYR A 721 9.22 -20.65 4.91
N ASP A 722 9.81 -20.19 3.82
CA ASP A 722 9.12 -20.02 2.54
C ASP A 722 9.74 -20.89 1.45
N ASP A 723 9.20 -20.78 0.23
CA ASP A 723 9.67 -21.59 -0.90
C ASP A 723 11.14 -21.26 -1.21
N CYS A 724 12.02 -22.21 -0.91
CA CYS A 724 13.47 -22.05 -0.96
C CYS A 724 14.21 -23.27 -1.53
N GLU A 725 13.50 -24.31 -1.98
CA GLU A 725 14.08 -25.58 -2.44
C GLU A 725 15.11 -25.36 -3.55
N ALA A 726 14.77 -24.53 -4.54
CA ALA A 726 15.68 -24.21 -5.64
C ALA A 726 16.91 -23.41 -5.20
N GLU A 727 16.82 -22.61 -4.13
CA GLU A 727 17.97 -21.89 -3.56
C GLU A 727 18.91 -22.87 -2.85
N ILE A 728 18.36 -23.81 -2.08
CA ILE A 728 19.09 -24.87 -1.36
C ILE A 728 19.83 -25.75 -2.36
N GLN A 729 19.13 -26.33 -3.35
CA GLN A 729 19.75 -27.20 -4.36
C GLN A 729 20.93 -26.52 -5.08
N ARG A 730 20.80 -25.23 -5.42
CA ARG A 730 21.89 -24.45 -6.03
C ARG A 730 23.06 -24.25 -5.07
N ALA A 731 22.80 -24.01 -3.79
CA ALA A 731 23.84 -23.83 -2.79
C ALA A 731 24.57 -25.15 -2.50
N GLU A 732 23.85 -26.25 -2.34
CA GLU A 732 24.41 -27.59 -2.16
C GLU A 732 25.28 -28.00 -3.35
N ALA A 733 24.78 -27.82 -4.57
CA ALA A 733 25.55 -28.10 -5.79
C ALA A 733 26.81 -27.23 -5.90
N ARG A 734 26.74 -25.97 -5.46
CA ARG A 734 27.85 -25.03 -5.54
C ARG A 734 28.92 -25.25 -4.46
N PHE A 735 28.51 -25.59 -3.25
CA PHE A 735 29.40 -25.65 -2.09
C PHE A 735 29.74 -27.07 -1.63
N GLY A 736 29.03 -28.09 -2.13
CA GLY A 736 29.23 -29.48 -1.76
C GLY A 736 28.85 -29.79 -0.31
N VAL A 737 27.93 -29.00 0.27
CA VAL A 737 27.52 -29.11 1.67
C VAL A 737 26.00 -29.31 1.71
N PRO A 738 25.50 -30.45 2.22
CA PRO A 738 24.08 -30.68 2.34
C PRO A 738 23.46 -29.78 3.40
N ILE A 739 22.25 -29.29 3.13
CA ILE A 739 21.43 -28.54 4.09
C ILE A 739 20.28 -29.45 4.48
N TYR A 740 20.27 -29.87 5.74
CA TYR A 740 19.32 -30.83 6.23
C TYR A 740 17.92 -30.21 6.34
N GLU A 741 16.95 -30.85 5.70
CA GLU A 741 15.54 -30.49 5.77
C GLU A 741 14.77 -31.58 6.52
N LEU A 742 13.95 -31.16 7.48
CA LEU A 742 13.16 -32.10 8.26
C LEU A 742 11.90 -32.49 7.48
N GLU A 743 11.76 -33.78 7.15
CA GLU A 743 10.61 -34.25 6.39
C GLU A 743 9.29 -33.90 7.11
N ARG A 744 8.33 -33.33 6.37
CA ARG A 744 6.95 -33.06 6.83
C ARG A 744 6.80 -32.03 7.96
N LEU A 745 7.78 -31.14 8.16
CA LEU A 745 7.61 -29.97 9.04
C LEU A 745 7.27 -28.71 8.24
N ASP A 746 6.10 -28.11 8.52
CA ASP A 746 5.74 -26.79 7.96
C ASP A 746 6.36 -25.67 8.80
N LEU A 747 7.54 -25.22 8.39
CA LEU A 747 8.29 -24.17 9.09
C LEU A 747 7.54 -22.82 9.21
N LYS A 748 6.49 -22.61 8.39
CA LYS A 748 5.72 -21.36 8.35
C LYS A 748 4.49 -21.38 9.23
N ASN A 749 3.77 -22.50 9.24
CA ASN A 749 2.47 -22.59 9.89
C ASN A 749 2.51 -23.38 11.20
N ASP A 750 3.46 -24.28 11.36
CA ASP A 750 3.64 -25.08 12.58
C ASP A 750 4.73 -24.46 13.49
N PHE A 751 4.42 -23.32 14.12
CA PHE A 751 5.37 -22.66 15.04
C PHE A 751 5.76 -23.55 16.22
N GLU A 752 4.88 -24.44 16.68
CA GLU A 752 5.19 -25.38 17.75
C GLU A 752 6.28 -26.37 17.31
N GLY A 753 6.13 -26.94 16.10
CA GLY A 753 7.12 -27.84 15.51
C GLY A 753 8.43 -27.14 15.18
N THR A 754 8.37 -25.91 14.65
CA THR A 754 9.56 -25.07 14.38
C THR A 754 10.31 -24.71 15.66
N ALA A 755 9.59 -24.34 16.73
CA ALA A 755 10.18 -24.06 18.03
C ALA A 755 10.85 -25.31 18.62
N ALA A 756 10.17 -26.46 18.55
CA ALA A 756 10.71 -27.74 19.00
C ALA A 756 11.96 -28.18 18.22
N LEU A 757 11.99 -27.97 16.90
CA LEU A 757 13.19 -28.18 16.08
C LEU A 757 14.31 -27.24 16.52
N THR A 758 14.02 -25.95 16.64
CA THR A 758 15.00 -24.91 16.97
C THR A 758 15.66 -25.16 18.33
N THR A 759 14.89 -25.59 19.34
CA THR A 759 15.41 -25.94 20.68
C THR A 759 16.43 -27.08 20.68
N ASN A 760 16.48 -27.92 19.63
CA ASN A 760 17.45 -29.01 19.52
C ASN A 760 18.72 -28.62 18.74
N LEU A 761 18.88 -27.35 18.36
CA LEU A 761 20.05 -26.86 17.62
C LEU A 761 21.05 -26.22 18.59
N ASP A 762 22.34 -26.29 18.22
CA ASP A 762 23.42 -25.71 19.03
C ASP A 762 23.55 -24.19 18.80
N LEU A 763 23.17 -23.73 17.61
CA LEU A 763 23.27 -22.35 17.17
C LEU A 763 22.27 -22.07 16.05
N VAL A 764 21.77 -20.84 15.98
CA VAL A 764 21.04 -20.31 14.81
C VAL A 764 21.81 -19.15 14.20
N ILE A 765 22.01 -19.16 12.89
CA ILE A 765 22.59 -18.04 12.12
C ILE A 765 21.50 -17.49 11.21
N ALA A 766 21.07 -16.25 11.44
CA ALA A 766 19.98 -15.64 10.70
C ALA A 766 20.10 -14.11 10.64
N PRO A 767 19.49 -13.44 9.65
CA PRO A 767 19.42 -11.98 9.63
C PRO A 767 18.34 -11.47 10.60
N ALA A 768 18.00 -10.19 10.50
CA ALA A 768 16.83 -9.60 11.13
C ALA A 768 15.51 -10.21 10.60
N ASN A 769 15.08 -11.35 11.15
CA ASN A 769 13.82 -12.01 10.81
C ASN A 769 13.24 -12.79 12.00
N SER A 770 12.02 -13.33 11.83
CA SER A 770 11.30 -14.07 12.86
C SER A 770 12.03 -15.34 13.36
N VAL A 771 12.92 -15.93 12.57
CA VAL A 771 13.70 -17.11 12.97
C VAL A 771 14.73 -16.73 14.02
N ALA A 772 15.46 -15.61 13.83
CA ALA A 772 16.38 -15.09 14.83
C ALA A 772 15.65 -14.72 16.14
N GLU A 773 14.48 -14.10 16.03
CA GLU A 773 13.68 -13.69 17.21
C GLU A 773 13.10 -14.90 17.96
N LEU A 774 12.62 -15.92 17.24
CA LEU A 774 12.14 -17.16 17.86
C LEU A 774 13.27 -17.90 18.56
N ALA A 775 14.40 -18.12 17.90
CA ALA A 775 15.55 -18.80 18.48
C ALA A 775 16.06 -18.08 19.74
N GLY A 776 16.12 -16.75 19.70
CA GLY A 776 16.46 -15.93 20.86
C GLY A 776 15.44 -16.10 22.00
N ALA A 777 14.14 -16.08 21.72
CA ALA A 777 13.09 -16.23 22.73
C ALA A 777 13.06 -17.63 23.36
N LEU A 778 13.55 -18.65 22.64
CA LEU A 778 13.75 -20.02 23.12
C LEU A 778 15.05 -20.19 23.92
N GLY A 779 15.91 -19.17 23.97
CA GLY A 779 17.22 -19.21 24.63
C GLY A 779 18.29 -20.00 23.88
N VAL A 780 18.04 -20.35 22.61
CA VAL A 780 19.05 -20.96 21.74
C VAL A 780 20.09 -19.89 21.39
N PRO A 781 21.40 -20.21 21.35
CA PRO A 781 22.41 -19.27 20.87
C PRO A 781 22.08 -18.77 19.46
N VAL A 782 22.17 -17.46 19.24
CA VAL A 782 21.89 -16.86 17.92
C VAL A 782 23.04 -15.97 17.48
N TRP A 783 23.53 -16.17 16.27
CA TRP A 783 24.41 -15.23 15.58
C TRP A 783 23.61 -14.48 14.53
N ARG A 784 23.11 -13.33 14.93
CA ARG A 784 22.34 -12.45 14.06
C ARG A 784 23.28 -11.60 13.21
N PHE A 785 23.05 -11.47 11.91
CA PHE A 785 23.77 -10.49 11.08
C PHE A 785 22.85 -9.40 10.54
N GLY A 786 23.41 -8.21 10.29
CA GLY A 786 22.65 -7.06 9.80
C GLY A 786 23.21 -5.72 10.28
N ALA A 787 22.64 -4.64 9.77
CA ALA A 787 22.91 -3.30 10.27
C ALA A 787 22.45 -3.14 11.74
N ARG A 788 22.98 -2.13 12.43
CA ARG A 788 22.42 -1.71 13.72
C ARG A 788 21.00 -1.19 13.52
N ASP A 789 20.17 -1.41 14.53
CA ASP A 789 18.80 -0.94 14.55
C ASP A 789 18.39 -0.52 15.97
N TRP A 790 17.20 0.06 16.07
CA TRP A 790 16.64 0.55 17.32
C TRP A 790 16.55 -0.51 18.43
N THR A 791 16.48 -1.81 18.11
CA THR A 791 16.34 -2.87 19.12
C THR A 791 17.61 -3.10 19.95
N HIS A 792 18.73 -2.46 19.58
CA HIS A 792 19.95 -2.46 20.38
C HIS A 792 19.90 -1.49 21.55
N LEU A 793 18.96 -0.53 21.53
CA LEU A 793 18.68 0.39 22.62
C LEU A 793 19.93 1.18 23.09
N GLY A 794 20.74 1.67 22.14
CA GLY A 794 22.01 2.36 22.43
C GLY A 794 23.13 1.47 22.96
N SER A 795 22.91 0.17 23.07
CA SER A 795 23.92 -0.79 23.52
C SER A 795 24.66 -1.45 22.35
N GLY A 796 25.73 -2.18 22.67
CA GLY A 796 26.44 -3.03 21.69
C GLY A 796 25.81 -4.41 21.49
N VAL A 797 24.70 -4.70 22.18
CA VAL A 797 24.03 -6.01 22.21
C VAL A 797 22.52 -5.82 21.98
N ARG A 798 21.76 -6.92 21.99
CA ARG A 798 20.30 -6.84 22.05
C ARG A 798 19.84 -7.28 23.44
N PRO A 799 19.46 -6.35 24.33
CA PRO A 799 19.13 -6.69 25.71
C PRO A 799 17.90 -7.59 25.83
N TRP A 800 17.07 -7.62 24.79
CA TRP A 800 15.95 -8.54 24.63
C TRP A 800 16.39 -10.01 24.67
N TYR A 801 17.52 -10.35 24.05
CA TYR A 801 17.95 -11.74 23.84
C TYR A 801 19.39 -11.94 24.33
N PRO A 802 19.59 -12.33 25.60
CA PRO A 802 20.92 -12.56 26.15
C PRO A 802 21.74 -13.63 25.40
N SER A 803 21.08 -14.59 24.73
CA SER A 803 21.73 -15.63 23.91
C SER A 803 22.15 -15.14 22.51
N MET A 804 21.85 -13.90 22.14
CA MET A 804 22.06 -13.38 20.79
C MET A 804 23.33 -12.51 20.69
N ARG A 805 24.23 -12.91 19.80
CA ARG A 805 25.37 -12.11 19.35
C ARG A 805 25.08 -11.51 17.98
N VAL A 806 25.39 -10.23 17.81
CA VAL A 806 25.12 -9.52 16.54
C VAL A 806 26.41 -9.24 15.77
N PHE A 807 26.39 -9.51 14.47
CA PHE A 807 27.47 -9.30 13.53
C PHE A 807 27.09 -8.21 12.52
N HIS A 808 27.70 -7.05 12.66
CA HIS A 808 27.46 -5.91 11.78
C HIS A 808 28.55 -5.80 10.70
N PRO A 809 28.22 -5.28 9.50
CA PRO A 809 29.25 -4.76 8.61
C PRO A 809 29.98 -3.59 9.29
N ARG A 810 31.30 -3.47 9.10
CA ARG A 810 32.02 -2.27 9.54
C ARG A 810 31.69 -1.11 8.60
N ALA A 811 32.00 0.13 9.01
CA ALA A 811 31.78 1.29 8.17
C ALA A 811 32.45 1.11 6.80
N GLY A 812 31.66 1.22 5.72
CA GLY A 812 32.11 1.04 4.34
C GLY A 812 32.21 -0.42 3.85
N GLU A 813 31.99 -1.42 4.71
CA GLU A 813 31.93 -2.82 4.30
C GLU A 813 30.53 -3.20 3.78
N PRO A 814 30.43 -4.08 2.77
CA PRO A 814 29.15 -4.71 2.42
C PRO A 814 28.69 -5.68 3.50
N LEU A 815 27.39 -6.00 3.52
CA LEU A 815 26.83 -6.96 4.47
C LEU A 815 27.51 -8.34 4.41
N SER A 816 27.94 -8.78 3.22
CA SER A 816 28.65 -10.05 3.01
C SER A 816 29.96 -10.17 3.79
N ALA A 817 30.59 -9.06 4.18
CA ALA A 817 31.78 -9.07 5.05
C ALA A 817 31.47 -9.64 6.45
N ALA A 818 30.23 -9.54 6.92
CA ALA A 818 29.82 -10.12 8.20
C ALA A 818 29.88 -11.66 8.17
N LEU A 819 29.53 -12.30 7.03
CA LEU A 819 29.56 -13.75 6.88
C LEU A 819 30.98 -14.32 7.02
N GLY A 820 32.01 -13.60 6.56
CA GLY A 820 33.40 -14.01 6.74
C GLY A 820 33.82 -14.06 8.22
N ARG A 821 33.36 -13.10 9.03
CA ARG A 821 33.61 -13.10 10.48
C ARG A 821 32.83 -14.19 11.19
N ILE A 822 31.57 -14.39 10.83
CA ILE A 822 30.73 -15.49 11.32
C ILE A 822 31.40 -16.82 11.05
N ALA A 823 31.90 -17.05 9.83
CA ALA A 823 32.60 -18.27 9.47
C ALA A 823 33.85 -18.53 10.33
N ALA A 824 34.65 -17.49 10.61
CA ALA A 824 35.84 -17.63 11.46
C ALA A 824 35.47 -18.06 12.89
N GLU A 825 34.43 -17.47 13.46
CA GLU A 825 33.91 -17.83 14.78
C GLU A 825 33.28 -19.23 14.76
N LEU A 826 32.59 -19.59 13.68
CA LEU A 826 31.94 -20.89 13.52
C LEU A 826 32.96 -22.02 13.54
N ARG A 827 34.08 -21.86 12.82
CA ARG A 827 35.19 -22.83 12.84
C ARG A 827 35.78 -23.01 14.24
N ARG A 828 35.90 -21.92 15.01
CA ARG A 828 36.38 -21.99 16.40
C ARG A 828 35.39 -22.74 17.28
N ALA A 829 34.09 -22.44 17.16
CA ALA A 829 33.03 -23.11 17.90
C ALA A 829 32.99 -24.61 17.59
N ALA A 830 33.04 -25.00 16.32
CA ALA A 830 33.05 -26.41 15.90
C ALA A 830 34.28 -27.16 16.43
N ALA A 831 35.46 -26.54 16.38
CA ALA A 831 36.69 -27.13 16.92
C ALA A 831 36.62 -27.33 18.44
N LEU A 832 36.00 -26.40 19.18
CA LEU A 832 35.78 -26.53 20.62
C LEU A 832 34.77 -27.64 20.94
N ALA A 833 33.66 -27.70 20.21
CA ALA A 833 32.65 -28.76 20.36
C ALA A 833 33.24 -30.16 20.12
N ARG A 834 34.08 -30.30 19.09
CA ARG A 834 34.80 -31.55 18.81
C ARG A 834 35.72 -31.98 19.95
N ARG A 835 36.46 -31.04 20.55
CA ARG A 835 37.34 -31.34 21.70
C ARG A 835 36.53 -31.76 22.92
N ALA A 836 35.44 -31.06 23.21
CA ALA A 836 34.55 -31.43 24.31
C ALA A 836 33.90 -32.81 24.10
N GLY A 837 33.52 -33.15 22.87
CA GLY A 837 33.00 -34.47 22.52
C GLY A 837 34.04 -35.59 22.62
N ALA A 838 35.32 -35.30 22.37
CA ALA A 838 36.43 -36.24 22.52
C ALA A 838 36.86 -36.47 23.98
N GLU A 839 36.67 -35.48 24.85
CA GLU A 839 36.99 -35.54 26.29
C GLU A 839 35.85 -36.09 27.16
N ALA A 840 34.63 -36.21 26.62
CA ALA A 840 33.51 -36.84 27.32
C ALA A 840 33.80 -38.34 27.55
N PRO A 841 33.87 -38.84 28.80
CA PRO A 841 34.05 -40.25 29.03
C PRO A 841 32.86 -40.99 28.42
N GLY A 842 33.15 -41.88 27.46
CA GLY A 842 32.13 -42.66 26.77
C GLY A 842 31.17 -43.33 27.75
N PRO A 843 29.91 -43.58 27.36
CA PRO A 843 28.89 -44.08 28.26
C PRO A 843 29.37 -45.36 28.93
N ARG A 844 29.68 -45.28 30.23
CA ARG A 844 29.81 -46.48 31.06
C ARG A 844 28.42 -47.11 31.10
N LEU A 845 28.20 -48.09 30.23
CA LEU A 845 27.07 -49.01 30.34
C LEU A 845 27.03 -49.51 31.80
N PRO A 846 25.92 -49.36 32.53
CA PRO A 846 25.82 -49.95 33.85
C PRO A 846 26.01 -51.46 33.69
N ALA A 847 26.97 -52.01 34.43
CA ALA A 847 27.20 -53.45 34.48
C ALA A 847 25.87 -54.15 34.82
N ARG A 848 25.47 -55.10 33.97
CA ARG A 848 24.29 -55.96 34.17
C ARG A 848 24.29 -56.50 35.61
N PRO A 849 23.18 -56.43 36.35
CA PRO A 849 23.09 -57.10 37.65
C PRO A 849 23.21 -58.61 37.42
N ALA A 850 24.14 -59.23 38.16
CA ALA A 850 24.30 -60.68 38.15
C ALA A 850 22.97 -61.36 38.52
N ARG A 851 22.54 -62.31 37.68
CA ARG A 851 21.42 -63.21 37.96
C ARG A 851 21.66 -63.91 39.30
N ARG A 852 20.90 -63.53 40.34
CA ARG A 852 20.73 -64.36 41.53
C ARG A 852 19.78 -65.51 41.19
N VAL A 853 20.32 -66.72 41.20
CA VAL A 853 19.55 -67.97 41.19
C VAL A 853 18.81 -68.06 42.53
N HIS A 854 17.49 -68.17 42.48
CA HIS A 854 16.68 -68.54 43.63
C HIS A 854 16.85 -70.03 43.93
N SER A 855 17.43 -70.36 45.08
CA SER A 855 17.20 -71.62 45.78
C SER A 855 16.29 -71.35 46.99
N GLN A 856 15.07 -71.88 46.98
CA GLN A 856 14.19 -72.00 48.15
C GLN A 856 14.81 -73.00 49.15
N ALA A 857 15.12 -72.62 50.39
CA ALA A 857 14.32 -72.77 51.63
C ALA A 857 14.99 -73.80 52.58
N PRO A 858 14.62 -73.91 53.88
CA PRO A 858 14.41 -72.86 54.90
C PRO A 858 15.15 -73.16 56.23
N SER A 859 15.41 -72.15 57.08
CA SER A 859 15.52 -72.40 58.53
C SER A 859 15.18 -71.17 59.38
N LEU A 860 13.98 -71.23 59.95
CA LEU A 860 13.58 -70.77 61.28
C LEU A 860 14.71 -70.40 62.26
N ARG A 861 14.69 -69.16 62.80
CA ARG A 861 14.55 -68.80 64.23
C ARG A 861 15.26 -67.49 64.60
N ARG A 862 14.49 -66.60 65.28
CA ARG A 862 14.85 -65.71 66.41
C ARG A 862 15.93 -64.64 66.12
N HIS A 863 15.77 -63.36 66.43
CA HIS A 863 14.87 -62.63 67.34
C HIS A 863 14.59 -61.24 66.76
#